data_AF-A0A7V4YPZ1-F1
#
_entry.id   AF-A0A7V4YPZ1-F1
#
_cell.length_a   1.000
_cell.length_b   1.000
_cell.length_c   1.000
_cell.angle_alpha   90.00
_cell.angle_beta   90.00
_cell.angle_gamma   90.00
#
_symmetry.space_group_name_H-M   'P 1'
#
loop_
_entity.id
_entity.type
_entity.pdbx_description
1 polymer ?
#
loop_
_entity_poly.entity_id
_entity_poly.type
_entity_poly.pdbx_seq_one_letter_code
_entity_poly.pdbx_strand_id
1 'polypeptide(L)'
;MKVKRTNYFDELKECLKILCQPNDNILVWHLFESLGSVELRKMKEELMESIETGPLRLSLIVCDNLRNIPKDMFRNFNKVFILGYSANQTNLPAVLGNLLCPDGLAVVIPAENPLSFLPIRKPEIISGFKTPEIHIPELNGVKEHYLLSALASSPSSHISQDIIEKIWGKEFSQKIIKDLEKNGLLHTENGKVVIMDKDAIFESAGELRWGVLEKKWFIFYLQEQSGESRKFYFGKYLFPSLIYPDAVYYYGSDKYLIPTDIKETASELRLIYASENSPVLTIPLIKYSFKNKSKTPDIIKKLKGFGQLLFYGDAEIEIEFNGYKSYRSLEYKCEPGEEIGEEIKLKRKTPLIKFHPDNPEGILQILRIFLPAYFKDMHFTFDIFSDDQSIYIASIIPKNLRFKELYPQLLSIIPQIYDYGYHLLLSCPCLNGCPLCLKSIKSPEEVGPIKSQTLITLAEALKKKDEAEFNIRFKSKGLEVSESQKKYKEWRNKIVKDIFVNKFEMEIKEPARLVVEELKDCSGKFFPGENVVKVNPNLPEALAVEIIAHEYAHNWEFEEGNMCAELMNEKYTSKGNLIVEGFAEWVAFKVLDFYGLADYMELIDLNEYNEYGDGFDLLKWIEDNVAGFYGVIEFVKTGKVLDPEANIEYNLEKLLKESGIWDKIK
;
A
#
# COMPACT_ATOMS: atom_id res chain seq x y z
N MET A 1 14.53 -8.54 21.24
CA MET A 1 13.12 -8.36 20.81
C MET A 1 12.79 -9.50 19.85
N LYS A 2 11.97 -10.46 20.30
CA LYS A 2 11.55 -11.67 19.57
C LYS A 2 10.38 -11.30 18.65
N VAL A 3 10.65 -10.69 17.49
CA VAL A 3 9.61 -10.68 16.46
C VAL A 3 10.15 -11.16 15.14
N LYS A 4 9.65 -12.33 14.75
CA LYS A 4 9.78 -12.87 13.42
C LYS A 4 8.97 -11.98 12.48
N ARG A 5 9.63 -11.32 11.53
CA ARG A 5 8.99 -10.40 10.58
C ARG A 5 7.93 -11.06 9.68
N THR A 6 7.88 -12.39 9.67
CA THR A 6 6.95 -13.19 8.88
C THR A 6 5.49 -13.03 9.30
N ASN A 7 5.19 -12.35 10.43
CA ASN A 7 3.82 -12.14 10.89
C ASN A 7 3.66 -10.78 11.60
N TYR A 8 3.12 -9.78 10.89
CA TYR A 8 2.78 -8.45 11.43
C TYR A 8 1.90 -8.52 12.70
N PHE A 9 1.21 -9.64 12.93
CA PHE A 9 0.43 -9.84 14.14
C PHE A 9 1.30 -10.08 15.38
N ASP A 10 2.40 -10.81 15.25
CA ASP A 10 3.36 -11.00 16.34
C ASP A 10 4.10 -9.68 16.62
N GLU A 11 4.35 -8.87 15.59
CA GLU A 11 4.84 -7.49 15.75
C GLU A 11 3.88 -6.63 16.54
N LEU A 12 2.58 -6.73 16.25
CA LEU A 12 1.57 -6.02 17.02
C LEU A 12 1.56 -6.48 18.49
N LYS A 13 1.59 -7.79 18.76
CA LYS A 13 1.60 -8.34 20.14
C LYS A 13 2.78 -7.78 20.94
N GLU A 14 3.99 -7.80 20.38
CA GLU A 14 5.16 -7.25 21.05
C GLU A 14 5.10 -5.73 21.18
N CYS A 15 4.64 -5.02 20.15
CA CYS A 15 4.43 -3.58 20.24
C CYS A 15 3.45 -3.20 21.37
N LEU A 16 2.38 -3.97 21.53
CA LEU A 16 1.41 -3.78 22.61
C LEU A 16 2.07 -3.99 23.98
N LYS A 17 2.84 -5.06 24.15
CA LYS A 17 3.57 -5.33 25.42
C LYS A 17 4.56 -4.23 25.79
N ILE A 18 5.27 -3.68 24.81
CA ILE A 18 6.35 -2.71 25.04
C ILE A 18 5.81 -1.29 25.22
N LEU A 19 4.87 -0.88 24.36
CA LEU A 19 4.49 0.53 24.22
C LEU A 19 3.26 0.91 25.03
N CYS A 20 2.50 -0.06 25.54
CA CYS A 20 1.26 0.19 26.25
C CYS A 20 1.44 0.06 27.76
N GLN A 21 0.75 0.91 28.50
CA GLN A 21 0.73 0.96 29.96
C GLN A 21 -0.65 0.53 30.48
N PRO A 22 -0.77 0.12 31.76
CA PRO A 22 -2.07 -0.19 32.34
C PRO A 22 -3.01 1.00 32.18
N ASN A 23 -4.25 0.73 31.75
CA ASN A 23 -5.30 1.72 31.48
C ASN A 23 -5.12 2.57 30.20
N ASP A 24 -4.15 2.24 29.32
CA ASP A 24 -4.15 2.85 28.00
C ASP A 24 -5.43 2.49 27.23
N ASN A 25 -6.03 3.49 26.60
CA ASN A 25 -7.02 3.33 25.55
C ASN A 25 -6.28 3.08 24.24
N ILE A 26 -6.45 1.89 23.68
CA ILE A 26 -5.70 1.42 22.53
C ILE A 26 -6.66 1.20 21.37
N LEU A 27 -6.30 1.73 20.21
CA LEU A 27 -6.93 1.39 18.95
C LEU A 27 -5.96 0.58 18.10
N VAL A 28 -6.38 -0.59 17.64
CA VAL A 28 -5.76 -1.31 16.53
C VAL A 28 -6.63 -1.09 15.32
N TRP A 29 -6.18 -0.22 14.42
CA TRP A 29 -6.85 0.11 13.19
C TRP A 29 -6.24 -0.62 12.02
N HIS A 30 -7.03 -1.50 11.43
CA HIS A 30 -6.62 -2.35 10.33
C HIS A 30 -6.99 -1.73 8.98
N LEU A 31 -5.99 -1.56 8.10
CA LEU A 31 -6.14 -0.89 6.79
C LEU A 31 -6.01 -1.83 5.58
N PHE A 32 -5.80 -3.14 5.78
CA PHE A 32 -5.72 -4.07 4.66
C PHE A 32 -7.12 -4.45 4.18
N GLU A 33 -7.34 -4.38 2.87
CA GLU A 33 -8.51 -5.00 2.23
C GLU A 33 -8.40 -6.54 2.21
N SER A 34 -7.19 -7.08 2.39
CA SER A 34 -6.87 -8.50 2.20
C SER A 34 -7.09 -9.38 3.42
N LEU A 35 -7.14 -8.79 4.60
CA LEU A 35 -7.22 -9.56 5.84
C LEU A 35 -8.68 -9.83 6.15
N GLY A 36 -9.01 -11.11 6.04
CA GLY A 36 -10.32 -11.61 6.34
C GLY A 36 -10.71 -11.25 7.76
N SER A 37 -12.00 -11.12 7.89
CA SER A 37 -12.68 -10.84 9.14
C SER A 37 -12.61 -11.92 10.19
N VAL A 38 -12.38 -13.17 9.76
CA VAL A 38 -12.17 -14.32 10.66
C VAL A 38 -10.81 -14.17 11.33
N GLU A 39 -9.79 -13.80 10.57
CA GLU A 39 -8.44 -13.51 11.05
C GLU A 39 -8.45 -12.30 11.98
N LEU A 40 -9.22 -11.24 11.67
CA LEU A 40 -9.41 -10.09 12.56
C LEU A 40 -10.10 -10.47 13.88
N ARG A 41 -11.11 -11.35 13.84
CA ARG A 41 -11.77 -11.87 15.05
C ARG A 41 -10.82 -12.70 15.90
N LYS A 42 -10.13 -13.66 15.28
CA LYS A 42 -9.12 -14.49 15.93
C LYS A 42 -8.01 -13.63 16.54
N MET A 43 -7.53 -12.63 15.79
CA MET A 43 -6.57 -11.65 16.29
C MET A 43 -7.10 -10.92 17.52
N LYS A 44 -8.34 -10.40 17.46
CA LYS A 44 -8.95 -9.71 18.60
C LYS A 44 -9.06 -10.63 19.81
N GLU A 45 -9.51 -11.86 19.63
CA GLU A 45 -9.65 -12.85 20.69
C GLU A 45 -8.29 -13.18 21.33
N GLU A 46 -7.27 -13.48 20.52
CA GLU A 46 -5.92 -13.76 21.01
C GLU A 46 -5.28 -12.55 21.71
N LEU A 47 -5.49 -11.34 21.19
CA LEU A 47 -5.03 -10.12 21.85
C LEU A 47 -5.72 -9.93 23.19
N MET A 48 -7.04 -10.08 23.25
CA MET A 48 -7.80 -9.94 24.49
C MET A 48 -7.39 -11.01 25.51
N GLU A 49 -7.20 -12.27 25.11
CA GLU A 49 -6.74 -13.35 25.98
C GLU A 49 -5.34 -13.06 26.55
N SER A 50 -4.42 -12.55 25.70
CA SER A 50 -3.07 -12.15 26.13
C SER A 50 -3.07 -10.97 27.12
N ILE A 51 -4.08 -10.11 27.04
CA ILE A 51 -4.26 -8.94 27.92
C ILE A 51 -4.94 -9.35 29.23
N GLU A 52 -5.99 -10.17 29.17
CA GLU A 52 -6.76 -10.61 30.34
C GLU A 52 -5.98 -11.51 31.30
N THR A 53 -4.99 -12.24 30.79
CA THR A 53 -4.10 -13.09 31.59
C THR A 53 -2.90 -12.32 32.17
N GLY A 54 -2.67 -11.06 31.77
CA GLY A 54 -1.62 -10.19 32.27
C GLY A 54 -2.10 -9.14 33.29
N PRO A 55 -1.19 -8.40 33.95
CA PRO A 55 -1.54 -7.35 34.94
C PRO A 55 -2.13 -6.07 34.31
N LEU A 56 -2.32 -6.03 32.99
CA LEU A 56 -2.70 -4.85 32.23
C LEU A 56 -4.20 -4.91 31.89
N ARG A 57 -5.05 -4.14 32.60
CA ARG A 57 -6.40 -3.84 32.08
C ARG A 57 -6.26 -2.76 31.01
N LEU A 58 -6.32 -3.15 29.74
CA LEU A 58 -6.30 -2.25 28.59
C LEU A 58 -7.71 -2.08 28.02
N SER A 59 -8.05 -0.87 27.57
CA SER A 59 -9.26 -0.67 26.76
C SER A 59 -8.87 -0.79 25.29
N LEU A 60 -8.91 -2.00 24.76
CA LEU A 60 -8.53 -2.32 23.38
C LEU A 60 -9.74 -2.32 22.44
N ILE A 61 -9.68 -1.49 21.39
CA ILE A 61 -10.61 -1.52 20.27
C ILE A 61 -9.84 -1.99 19.04
N VAL A 62 -10.32 -3.05 18.39
CA VAL A 62 -9.81 -3.52 17.09
C VAL A 62 -10.89 -3.24 16.06
N CYS A 63 -10.58 -2.48 15.01
CA CYS A 63 -11.53 -2.22 13.93
C CYS A 63 -10.87 -2.07 12.56
N ASP A 64 -11.61 -2.39 11.53
CA ASP A 64 -11.34 -2.11 10.11
C ASP A 64 -11.94 -0.76 9.66
N ASN A 65 -13.04 -0.35 10.30
CA ASN A 65 -13.78 0.86 10.00
C ASN A 65 -13.95 1.74 11.25
N LEU A 66 -13.46 2.99 11.17
CA LEU A 66 -13.56 3.95 12.27
C LEU A 66 -15.00 4.31 12.67
N ARG A 67 -16.00 4.03 11.82
CA ARG A 67 -17.42 4.19 12.19
C ARG A 67 -17.85 3.27 13.33
N ASN A 68 -17.11 2.19 13.57
CA ASN A 68 -17.36 1.25 14.65
C ASN A 68 -16.81 1.75 16.00
N ILE A 69 -16.07 2.87 16.01
CA ILE A 69 -15.56 3.47 17.24
C ILE A 69 -16.67 4.30 17.91
N PRO A 70 -16.94 4.10 19.21
CA PRO A 70 -17.84 4.96 19.97
C PRO A 70 -17.42 6.44 19.88
N LYS A 71 -18.39 7.35 19.68
CA LYS A 71 -18.09 8.77 19.44
C LYS A 71 -17.33 9.45 20.58
N ASP A 72 -17.54 8.98 21.81
CA ASP A 72 -16.87 9.40 23.03
C ASP A 72 -15.42 8.93 23.14
N MET A 73 -14.97 7.99 22.30
CA MET A 73 -13.57 7.54 22.25
C MET A 73 -12.68 8.38 21.33
N PHE A 74 -13.27 9.26 20.51
CA PHE A 74 -12.48 10.18 19.67
C PHE A 74 -11.68 11.16 20.56
N ARG A 75 -10.39 11.31 20.25
CA ARG A 75 -9.37 12.05 21.04
C ARG A 75 -9.02 11.46 22.40
N ASN A 76 -9.42 10.21 22.66
CA ASN A 76 -9.17 9.54 23.94
C ASN A 76 -8.23 8.34 23.83
N PHE A 77 -7.71 8.02 22.63
CA PHE A 77 -6.73 6.95 22.48
C PHE A 77 -5.32 7.40 22.89
N ASN A 78 -4.71 6.67 23.82
CA ASN A 78 -3.31 6.82 24.18
C ASN A 78 -2.40 6.25 23.10
N LYS A 79 -2.84 5.14 22.47
CA LYS A 79 -2.08 4.44 21.44
C LYS A 79 -2.98 4.10 20.26
N VAL A 80 -2.51 4.35 19.04
CA VAL A 80 -3.16 3.90 17.80
C VAL A 80 -2.16 3.09 17.00
N PHE A 81 -2.37 1.79 16.89
CA PHE A 81 -1.62 0.89 16.03
C PHE A 81 -2.34 0.78 14.69
N ILE A 82 -1.66 1.14 13.62
CA ILE A 82 -2.18 1.03 12.26
C ILE A 82 -1.54 -0.18 11.61
N LEU A 83 -2.35 -1.17 11.28
CA LEU A 83 -1.90 -2.36 10.56
C LEU A 83 -2.00 -2.09 9.06
N GLY A 84 -0.84 -1.93 8.44
CA GLY A 84 -0.71 -1.66 7.01
C GLY A 84 -0.74 -0.21 6.60
N TYR A 85 -0.69 -0.02 5.30
CA TYR A 85 -0.74 1.28 4.66
C TYR A 85 -1.89 1.33 3.67
N SER A 86 -2.90 2.19 3.92
CA SER A 86 -3.97 2.42 2.93
C SER A 86 -3.47 3.30 1.78
N ALA A 87 -4.11 3.20 0.61
CA ALA A 87 -3.84 4.10 -0.51
C ALA A 87 -4.20 5.57 -0.22
N ASN A 88 -5.09 5.83 0.76
CA ASN A 88 -5.57 7.17 1.12
C ASN A 88 -4.80 7.79 2.29
N GLN A 89 -3.47 7.85 2.16
CA GLN A 89 -2.53 8.26 3.21
C GLN A 89 -2.65 9.72 3.64
N THR A 90 -3.17 10.57 2.76
CA THR A 90 -3.15 12.02 2.91
C THR A 90 -4.00 12.52 4.08
N ASN A 91 -5.04 11.77 4.44
CA ASN A 91 -5.90 12.09 5.58
C ASN A 91 -5.43 11.44 6.88
N LEU A 92 -4.41 10.56 6.85
CA LEU A 92 -4.00 9.80 8.02
C LEU A 92 -3.60 10.71 9.20
N PRO A 93 -2.80 11.77 9.03
CA PRO A 93 -2.47 12.67 10.14
C PRO A 93 -3.71 13.39 10.72
N ALA A 94 -4.64 13.82 9.85
CA ALA A 94 -5.87 14.49 10.29
C ALA A 94 -6.82 13.54 11.03
N VAL A 95 -6.91 12.29 10.57
CA VAL A 95 -7.67 11.22 11.23
C VAL A 95 -7.05 10.89 12.58
N LEU A 96 -5.73 10.69 12.62
CA LEU A 96 -4.98 10.42 13.86
C LEU A 96 -5.13 11.56 14.88
N GLY A 97 -5.09 12.82 14.44
CA GLY A 97 -5.34 13.99 15.30
C GLY A 97 -6.76 14.06 15.88
N ASN A 98 -7.72 13.31 15.31
CA ASN A 98 -9.07 13.17 15.88
C ASN A 98 -9.23 11.90 16.74
N LEU A 99 -8.29 10.97 16.70
CA LEU A 99 -8.32 9.72 17.47
C LEU A 99 -7.46 9.82 18.73
N LEU A 100 -6.24 10.33 18.59
CA LEU A 100 -5.25 10.40 19.66
C LEU A 100 -5.59 11.49 20.69
N CYS A 101 -5.26 11.21 21.96
CA CYS A 101 -5.13 12.25 22.97
C CYS A 101 -3.89 13.15 22.68
N PRO A 102 -3.72 14.32 23.35
CA PRO A 102 -2.62 15.24 23.07
C PRO A 102 -1.21 14.63 23.09
N ASP A 103 -0.95 13.68 23.99
CA ASP A 103 0.33 12.97 24.12
C ASP A 103 0.28 11.53 23.55
N GLY A 104 -0.72 11.26 22.72
CA GLY A 104 -0.95 9.93 22.15
C GLY A 104 0.12 9.56 21.12
N LEU A 105 0.40 8.27 21.01
CA LEU A 105 1.35 7.72 20.04
C LEU A 105 0.61 6.93 18.95
N ALA A 106 0.89 7.26 17.68
CA ALA A 106 0.55 6.39 16.56
C ALA A 106 1.75 5.55 16.15
N VAL A 107 1.53 4.26 15.94
CA VAL A 107 2.52 3.31 15.44
C VAL A 107 1.97 2.71 14.16
N VAL A 108 2.71 2.84 13.06
CA VAL A 108 2.35 2.16 11.80
C VAL A 108 3.17 0.89 11.72
N ILE A 109 2.48 -0.25 11.64
CA ILE A 109 3.07 -1.57 11.43
C ILE A 109 2.88 -1.88 9.94
N PRO A 110 3.91 -1.67 9.10
CA PRO A 110 3.79 -1.91 7.66
C PRO A 110 3.56 -3.40 7.40
N ALA A 111 2.77 -3.74 6.38
CA ALA A 111 2.86 -5.11 5.85
C ALA A 111 4.18 -5.29 5.12
N GLU A 112 4.51 -6.55 4.88
CA GLU A 112 5.37 -7.03 3.80
C GLU A 112 4.76 -6.74 2.42
N ASN A 113 4.38 -5.48 2.16
CA ASN A 113 3.82 -5.03 0.91
C ASN A 113 4.64 -3.81 0.40
N PRO A 114 5.12 -3.83 -0.87
CA PRO A 114 5.80 -2.70 -1.53
C PRO A 114 5.20 -1.30 -1.32
N LEU A 115 3.87 -1.17 -1.18
CA LEU A 115 3.22 0.13 -0.92
C LEU A 115 3.51 0.68 0.49
N SER A 116 3.72 -0.20 1.46
CA SER A 116 4.09 0.13 2.84
C SER A 116 5.57 0.53 2.94
N PHE A 117 6.42 0.02 2.04
CA PHE A 117 7.84 0.36 2.00
C PHE A 117 8.14 1.73 1.38
N LEU A 118 7.30 2.25 0.49
CA LEU A 118 7.50 3.59 -0.08
C LEU A 118 7.54 4.69 1.01
N PRO A 119 6.59 4.73 1.97
CA PRO A 119 6.68 5.63 3.11
C PRO A 119 7.91 5.49 3.98
N ILE A 120 8.40 4.27 4.14
CA ILE A 120 9.58 3.98 4.96
C ILE A 120 10.84 4.47 4.25
N ARG A 121 10.94 4.22 2.93
CA ARG A 121 12.12 4.55 2.12
C ARG A 121 12.19 6.03 1.74
N LYS A 122 11.05 6.67 1.52
CA LYS A 122 10.93 8.05 1.06
C LYS A 122 9.75 8.79 1.73
N PRO A 123 9.81 9.00 3.05
CA PRO A 123 8.75 9.69 3.79
C PRO A 123 8.47 11.11 3.26
N GLU A 124 9.48 11.75 2.65
CA GLU A 124 9.38 13.06 2.00
C GLU A 124 8.44 13.09 0.79
N ILE A 125 8.30 11.97 0.08
CA ILE A 125 7.40 11.89 -1.07
C ILE A 125 5.95 12.01 -0.59
N ILE A 126 5.60 11.29 0.48
CA ILE A 126 4.23 11.29 1.03
C ILE A 126 3.93 12.59 1.75
N SER A 127 4.84 13.06 2.59
CA SER A 127 4.67 14.32 3.31
C SER A 127 4.69 15.55 2.39
N GLY A 128 5.33 15.43 1.20
CA GLY A 128 5.32 16.44 0.14
C GLY A 128 3.98 16.52 -0.62
N PHE A 129 3.17 15.45 -0.62
CA PHE A 129 1.81 15.51 -1.14
C PHE A 129 0.90 16.23 -0.15
N LYS A 130 0.96 17.56 -0.15
CA LYS A 130 -0.18 18.38 0.27
C LYS A 130 -1.28 18.15 -0.76
N THR A 131 -2.05 17.08 -0.63
CA THR A 131 -3.30 16.98 -1.38
C THR A 131 -4.18 18.10 -0.86
N PRO A 132 -4.55 19.09 -1.69
CA PRO A 132 -5.72 19.86 -1.36
C PRO A 132 -6.87 18.84 -1.24
N GLU A 133 -7.83 19.03 -0.34
CA GLU A 133 -9.06 18.23 -0.36
C GLU A 133 -9.81 18.55 -1.67
N ILE A 134 -9.34 18.00 -2.79
CA ILE A 134 -9.96 18.18 -4.09
C ILE A 134 -11.08 17.18 -4.13
N HIS A 135 -12.21 17.61 -3.58
CA HIS A 135 -13.48 16.99 -3.90
C HIS A 135 -13.66 17.05 -5.40
N ILE A 136 -13.98 15.88 -5.96
CA ILE A 136 -14.34 15.75 -7.36
C ILE A 136 -15.44 16.79 -7.65
N PRO A 137 -15.33 17.59 -8.73
CA PRO A 137 -16.29 18.65 -9.04
C PRO A 137 -17.76 18.23 -9.01
N GLU A 138 -18.02 16.95 -9.22
CA GLU A 138 -19.33 16.31 -9.18
C GLU A 138 -19.89 16.23 -7.76
N LEU A 139 -19.05 15.93 -6.77
CA LEU A 139 -19.41 16.05 -5.36
C LEU A 139 -19.63 17.51 -4.96
N ASN A 140 -18.94 18.48 -5.59
CA ASN A 140 -19.23 19.90 -5.36
C ASN A 140 -20.62 20.29 -5.90
N GLY A 141 -21.06 19.71 -7.03
CA GLY A 141 -22.44 19.86 -7.50
C GLY A 141 -23.47 19.28 -6.52
N VAL A 142 -23.17 18.12 -5.93
CA VAL A 142 -23.99 17.51 -4.88
C VAL A 142 -24.01 18.37 -3.60
N LYS A 143 -22.85 18.84 -3.13
CA LYS A 143 -22.72 19.75 -1.98
C LYS A 143 -23.47 21.07 -2.22
N GLU A 144 -23.38 21.61 -3.43
CA GLU A 144 -24.05 22.85 -3.82
C GLU A 144 -25.55 22.66 -3.75
N HIS A 145 -26.06 21.57 -4.31
CA HIS A 145 -27.47 21.24 -4.17
C HIS A 145 -27.91 21.05 -2.72
N TYR A 146 -27.12 20.38 -1.88
CA TYR A 146 -27.46 20.25 -0.46
C TYR A 146 -27.50 21.60 0.25
N LEU A 147 -26.54 22.49 -0.04
CA LEU A 147 -26.55 23.84 0.49
C LEU A 147 -27.81 24.59 0.02
N LEU A 148 -28.10 24.58 -1.29
CA LEU A 148 -29.28 25.23 -1.86
C LEU A 148 -30.59 24.68 -1.28
N SER A 149 -30.70 23.36 -1.16
CA SER A 149 -31.86 22.69 -0.53
C SER A 149 -31.99 23.02 0.95
N ALA A 150 -30.87 23.10 1.69
CA ALA A 150 -30.87 23.50 3.09
C ALA A 150 -31.28 24.96 3.27
N LEU A 151 -30.83 25.86 2.37
CA LEU A 151 -31.27 27.25 2.34
C LEU A 151 -32.78 27.32 2.05
N ALA A 152 -33.25 26.68 0.97
CA ALA A 152 -34.67 26.68 0.59
C ALA A 152 -35.59 26.04 1.66
N SER A 153 -35.15 24.95 2.29
CA SER A 153 -35.91 24.23 3.32
C SER A 153 -35.78 24.82 4.72
N SER A 154 -34.92 25.82 4.90
CA SER A 154 -34.74 26.45 6.20
C SER A 154 -36.07 27.02 6.70
N PRO A 155 -36.49 26.73 7.94
CA PRO A 155 -37.70 27.31 8.51
C PRO A 155 -37.56 28.82 8.69
N SER A 156 -36.32 29.31 8.86
CA SER A 156 -36.01 30.74 8.95
C SER A 156 -35.73 31.33 7.56
N SER A 157 -36.16 32.58 7.35
CA SER A 157 -35.75 33.39 6.19
C SER A 157 -34.32 33.93 6.32
N HIS A 158 -33.67 33.73 7.47
CA HIS A 158 -32.32 34.20 7.73
C HIS A 158 -31.49 33.10 8.41
N ILE A 159 -30.26 32.92 7.95
CA ILE A 159 -29.33 31.90 8.46
C ILE A 159 -27.99 32.57 8.72
N SER A 160 -27.34 32.25 9.84
CA SER A 160 -25.99 32.76 10.12
C SER A 160 -25.01 32.27 9.08
N GLN A 161 -24.26 33.19 8.46
CA GLN A 161 -23.23 32.85 7.48
C GLN A 161 -22.14 32.00 8.11
N ASP A 162 -21.74 32.29 9.35
CA ASP A 162 -20.74 31.51 10.08
C ASP A 162 -21.15 30.05 10.25
N ILE A 163 -22.45 29.78 10.46
CA ILE A 163 -22.98 28.40 10.54
C ILE A 163 -22.84 27.71 9.17
N ILE A 164 -23.20 28.40 8.09
CA ILE A 164 -23.07 27.85 6.72
C ILE A 164 -21.60 27.56 6.42
N GLU A 165 -20.71 28.53 6.66
CA GLU A 165 -19.27 28.41 6.41
C GLU A 165 -18.62 27.31 7.26
N LYS A 166 -19.09 27.11 8.50
CA LYS A 166 -18.61 26.03 9.38
C LYS A 166 -19.04 24.65 8.90
N ILE A 167 -20.25 24.50 8.35
CA ILE A 167 -20.77 23.20 7.88
C ILE A 167 -20.20 22.84 6.51
N TRP A 168 -20.16 23.81 5.59
CA TRP A 168 -19.91 23.57 4.16
C TRP A 168 -18.53 24.05 3.68
N GLY A 169 -17.78 24.73 4.53
CA GLY A 169 -16.50 25.35 4.21
C GLY A 169 -16.67 26.78 3.72
N LYS A 170 -15.80 27.67 4.20
CA LYS A 170 -15.87 29.12 3.96
C LYS A 170 -15.83 29.50 2.48
N GLU A 171 -14.78 29.08 1.77
CA GLU A 171 -14.60 29.45 0.36
C GLU A 171 -15.74 28.94 -0.54
N PHE A 172 -16.15 27.68 -0.33
CA PHE A 172 -17.25 27.06 -1.07
C PHE A 172 -18.58 27.80 -0.83
N SER A 173 -18.93 28.03 0.44
CA SER A 173 -20.16 28.70 0.83
C SER A 173 -20.21 30.13 0.28
N GLN A 174 -19.12 30.89 0.39
CA GLN A 174 -19.06 32.27 -0.09
C GLN A 174 -19.20 32.37 -1.61
N LYS A 175 -18.66 31.42 -2.37
CA LYS A 175 -18.85 31.36 -3.82
C LYS A 175 -20.34 31.21 -4.16
N ILE A 176 -21.01 30.23 -3.56
CA ILE A 176 -22.44 29.98 -3.81
C ILE A 176 -23.31 31.15 -3.34
N ILE A 177 -23.05 31.70 -2.16
CA ILE A 177 -23.76 32.86 -1.64
C ILE A 177 -23.65 34.03 -2.61
N LYS A 178 -22.44 34.38 -3.08
CA LYS A 178 -22.23 35.47 -4.04
C LYS A 178 -22.95 35.25 -5.36
N ASP A 179 -22.97 34.01 -5.87
CA ASP A 179 -23.70 33.68 -7.09
C ASP A 179 -25.23 33.85 -6.89
N LEU A 180 -25.78 33.46 -5.74
CA LEU A 180 -27.18 33.66 -5.41
C LEU A 180 -27.54 35.14 -5.15
N GLU A 181 -26.65 35.91 -4.51
CA GLU A 181 -26.78 37.37 -4.34
C GLU A 181 -26.85 38.08 -5.69
N LYS A 182 -25.95 37.72 -6.61
CA LYS A 182 -25.91 38.28 -7.96
C LYS A 182 -27.21 38.03 -8.73
N ASN A 183 -27.88 36.92 -8.46
CA ASN A 183 -29.17 36.56 -9.05
C ASN A 183 -30.37 37.10 -8.25
N GLY A 184 -30.15 37.87 -7.18
CA GLY A 184 -31.21 38.45 -6.35
C GLY A 184 -31.99 37.45 -5.51
N LEU A 185 -31.50 36.22 -5.35
CA LEU A 185 -32.20 35.15 -4.64
C LEU A 185 -32.02 35.23 -3.11
N LEU A 186 -30.96 35.88 -2.67
CA LEU A 186 -30.67 36.19 -1.27
C LEU A 186 -29.83 37.47 -1.17
N HIS A 187 -29.62 37.98 0.04
CA HIS A 187 -28.60 38.99 0.33
C HIS A 187 -27.97 38.74 1.71
N THR A 188 -26.74 39.21 1.92
CA THR A 188 -26.05 39.10 3.20
C THR A 188 -26.15 40.41 3.97
N GLU A 189 -26.71 40.37 5.18
CA GLU A 189 -26.81 41.52 6.08
C GLU A 189 -26.34 41.14 7.49
N ASN A 190 -25.37 41.89 8.04
CA ASN A 190 -24.85 41.69 9.40
C ASN A 190 -24.42 40.23 9.71
N GLY A 191 -23.76 39.57 8.76
CA GLY A 191 -23.31 38.17 8.91
C GLY A 191 -24.44 37.13 8.83
N LYS A 192 -25.63 37.52 8.35
CA LYS A 192 -26.76 36.63 8.08
C LYS A 192 -27.07 36.61 6.59
N VAL A 193 -27.28 35.42 6.06
CA VAL A 193 -27.84 35.18 4.72
C VAL A 193 -29.35 35.29 4.82
N VAL A 194 -29.92 36.33 4.19
CA VAL A 194 -31.36 36.59 4.12
C VAL A 194 -31.91 36.09 2.79
N ILE A 195 -32.78 35.10 2.84
CA ILE A 195 -33.36 34.43 1.68
C ILE A 195 -34.55 35.23 1.17
N MET A 196 -34.46 35.70 -0.07
CA MET A 196 -35.50 36.53 -0.70
C MET A 196 -36.54 35.67 -1.43
N ASP A 197 -36.10 34.57 -2.06
CA ASP A 197 -36.97 33.70 -2.85
C ASP A 197 -36.58 32.23 -2.65
N LYS A 198 -37.31 31.52 -1.79
CA LYS A 198 -37.03 30.10 -1.47
C LYS A 198 -37.35 29.18 -2.65
N ASP A 199 -38.40 29.49 -3.41
CA ASP A 199 -38.86 28.66 -4.50
C ASP A 199 -37.87 28.76 -5.68
N ALA A 200 -37.40 29.96 -6.00
CA ALA A 200 -36.36 30.15 -7.01
C ALA A 200 -34.99 29.57 -6.59
N ILE A 201 -34.63 29.59 -5.30
CA ILE A 201 -33.45 28.85 -4.80
C ILE A 201 -33.65 27.34 -4.97
N PHE A 202 -34.83 26.82 -4.67
CA PHE A 202 -35.16 25.40 -4.84
C PHE A 202 -35.14 24.98 -6.32
N GLU A 203 -35.67 25.82 -7.21
CA GLU A 203 -35.60 25.62 -8.67
C GLU A 203 -34.16 25.71 -9.19
N SER A 204 -33.36 26.64 -8.65
CA SER A 204 -31.92 26.78 -8.96
C SER A 204 -31.10 25.60 -8.44
N ALA A 205 -31.52 24.98 -7.33
CA ALA A 205 -30.97 23.72 -6.85
C ALA A 205 -31.24 22.57 -7.85
N GLY A 206 -32.29 22.72 -8.68
CA GLY A 206 -32.83 21.70 -9.55
C GLY A 206 -33.45 20.55 -8.77
N GLU A 207 -34.18 19.66 -9.47
CA GLU A 207 -34.52 18.36 -8.91
C GLU A 207 -33.26 17.49 -8.80
N LEU A 208 -32.42 17.70 -7.78
CA LEU A 208 -31.51 16.64 -7.36
C LEU A 208 -32.34 15.66 -6.56
N ARG A 209 -33.05 14.80 -7.29
CA ARG A 209 -33.55 13.56 -6.71
C ARG A 209 -32.33 12.88 -6.11
N TRP A 210 -32.41 12.33 -4.90
CA TRP A 210 -31.35 11.48 -4.36
C TRP A 210 -30.87 10.40 -5.37
N GLY A 211 -31.69 10.11 -6.40
CA GLY A 211 -31.37 9.38 -7.64
C GLY A 211 -30.77 10.16 -8.83
N VAL A 212 -30.01 11.26 -8.66
CA VAL A 212 -29.11 11.76 -9.73
C VAL A 212 -27.93 10.80 -9.94
N LEU A 213 -27.64 9.93 -8.96
CA LEU A 213 -26.85 8.73 -9.21
C LEU A 213 -27.65 7.64 -9.94
N GLU A 214 -28.97 7.50 -9.76
CA GLU A 214 -29.79 6.60 -10.62
C GLU A 214 -31.33 6.60 -10.43
N LYS A 215 -32.04 6.28 -11.52
CA LYS A 215 -33.46 5.86 -11.52
C LYS A 215 -33.65 4.35 -11.28
N LYS A 216 -32.57 3.57 -11.26
CA LYS A 216 -32.62 2.10 -11.20
C LYS A 216 -31.57 1.62 -10.20
N TRP A 217 -31.99 0.86 -9.20
CA TRP A 217 -31.10 0.31 -8.17
C TRP A 217 -31.13 -1.22 -8.26
N PHE A 218 -30.03 -1.85 -7.88
CA PHE A 218 -30.07 -3.20 -7.34
C PHE A 218 -30.36 -3.13 -5.85
N ILE A 219 -31.39 -3.84 -5.40
CA ILE A 219 -31.72 -4.01 -3.99
C ILE A 219 -31.16 -5.36 -3.56
N PHE A 220 -30.09 -5.34 -2.77
CA PHE A 220 -29.52 -6.57 -2.23
C PHE A 220 -30.11 -6.85 -0.86
N TYR A 221 -30.52 -8.09 -0.67
CA TYR A 221 -30.94 -8.64 0.59
C TYR A 221 -29.81 -9.50 1.12
N LEU A 222 -29.23 -9.06 2.23
CA LEU A 222 -28.26 -9.82 3.00
C LEU A 222 -29.01 -10.52 4.12
N GLN A 223 -28.86 -11.83 4.22
CA GLN A 223 -29.35 -12.59 5.37
C GLN A 223 -28.16 -12.84 6.29
N GLU A 224 -28.18 -12.25 7.47
CA GLU A 224 -27.17 -12.47 8.49
C GLU A 224 -27.33 -13.88 9.09
N GLN A 225 -26.27 -14.43 9.70
CA GLN A 225 -26.36 -15.71 10.42
C GLN A 225 -27.39 -15.67 11.56
N SER A 226 -27.65 -14.48 12.11
CA SER A 226 -28.69 -14.21 13.11
C SER A 226 -30.13 -14.41 12.59
N GLY A 227 -30.30 -14.53 11.27
CA GLY A 227 -31.60 -14.59 10.60
C GLY A 227 -32.19 -13.22 10.26
N GLU A 228 -31.56 -12.11 10.67
CA GLU A 228 -31.96 -10.76 10.27
C GLU A 228 -31.67 -10.52 8.78
N SER A 229 -32.60 -9.84 8.09
CA SER A 229 -32.40 -9.42 6.71
C SER A 229 -32.12 -7.93 6.63
N ARG A 230 -31.00 -7.57 6.01
CA ARG A 230 -30.63 -6.18 5.72
C ARG A 230 -30.76 -5.89 4.24
N LYS A 231 -31.21 -4.68 3.91
CA LYS A 231 -31.33 -4.21 2.53
C LYS A 231 -30.20 -3.24 2.21
N PHE A 232 -29.54 -3.46 1.09
CA PHE A 232 -28.54 -2.57 0.52
C PHE A 232 -28.98 -2.11 -0.86
N TYR A 233 -28.61 -0.89 -1.20
CA TYR A 233 -28.93 -0.29 -2.49
C TYR A 233 -27.62 -0.01 -3.20
N PHE A 234 -27.43 -0.63 -4.36
CA PHE A 234 -26.31 -0.34 -5.22
C PHE A 234 -26.80 0.19 -6.55
N GLY A 235 -26.02 1.10 -7.14
CA GLY A 235 -26.31 1.60 -8.46
C GLY A 235 -26.13 0.50 -9.51
N LYS A 236 -27.06 0.39 -10.46
CA LYS A 236 -26.94 -0.52 -11.61
C LYS A 236 -25.76 -0.19 -12.50
N TYR A 237 -25.29 1.06 -12.52
CA TYR A 237 -24.08 1.47 -13.21
C TYR A 237 -22.82 0.75 -12.70
N LEU A 238 -22.83 0.21 -11.48
CA LEU A 238 -21.72 -0.56 -10.92
C LEU A 238 -21.60 -1.97 -11.55
N PHE A 239 -22.58 -2.40 -12.33
CA PHE A 239 -22.52 -3.66 -13.06
C PHE A 239 -21.97 -3.43 -14.48
N PRO A 240 -20.94 -4.14 -14.96
CA PRO A 240 -20.33 -5.33 -14.36
C PRO A 240 -19.02 -5.03 -13.60
N SER A 241 -18.71 -3.78 -13.24
CA SER A 241 -17.39 -3.38 -12.70
C SER A 241 -17.14 -3.73 -11.23
N LEU A 242 -18.14 -3.57 -10.36
CA LEU A 242 -18.09 -3.99 -8.95
C LEU A 242 -19.16 -5.02 -8.62
N ILE A 243 -20.21 -5.08 -9.43
CA ILE A 243 -21.34 -5.98 -9.25
C ILE A 243 -21.37 -6.87 -10.47
N TYR A 244 -21.12 -8.16 -10.32
CA TYR A 244 -21.12 -9.15 -11.40
C TYR A 244 -21.35 -10.54 -10.80
N PRO A 245 -21.67 -11.56 -11.62
CA PRO A 245 -21.82 -12.94 -11.15
C PRO A 245 -20.64 -13.38 -10.27
N ASP A 246 -20.92 -13.94 -9.09
CA ASP A 246 -19.94 -14.41 -8.09
C ASP A 246 -18.96 -13.37 -7.54
N ALA A 247 -19.23 -12.07 -7.74
CA ALA A 247 -18.44 -11.04 -7.10
C ALA A 247 -18.44 -11.23 -5.57
N VAL A 248 -17.24 -11.20 -4.98
CA VAL A 248 -17.06 -11.34 -3.54
C VAL A 248 -17.37 -9.99 -2.88
N TYR A 249 -18.32 -9.99 -1.95
CA TYR A 249 -18.71 -8.83 -1.16
C TYR A 249 -18.49 -9.09 0.32
N TYR A 250 -17.79 -8.19 0.99
CA TYR A 250 -17.57 -8.24 2.43
C TYR A 250 -18.50 -7.26 3.15
N TYR A 251 -19.23 -7.77 4.14
CA TYR A 251 -20.03 -6.94 5.04
C TYR A 251 -19.60 -7.16 6.48
N GLY A 252 -18.90 -6.17 7.04
CA GLY A 252 -18.25 -6.31 8.33
C GLY A 252 -17.37 -7.54 8.30
N SER A 253 -17.76 -8.55 9.09
CA SER A 253 -16.97 -9.75 9.26
C SER A 253 -17.39 -10.96 8.41
N ASP A 254 -18.33 -10.82 7.49
CA ASP A 254 -18.89 -11.95 6.75
C ASP A 254 -18.66 -11.78 5.24
N LYS A 255 -18.41 -12.91 4.57
CA LYS A 255 -18.11 -13.00 3.14
C LYS A 255 -19.36 -13.46 2.39
N TYR A 256 -19.70 -12.76 1.32
CA TYR A 256 -20.86 -13.07 0.48
C TYR A 256 -20.48 -13.12 -1.00
N LEU A 257 -21.27 -13.82 -1.79
CA LEU A 257 -21.19 -13.86 -3.25
C LEU A 257 -22.44 -13.23 -3.86
N ILE A 258 -22.26 -12.48 -4.93
CA ILE A 258 -23.36 -12.02 -5.78
C ILE A 258 -23.87 -13.21 -6.60
N PRO A 259 -25.20 -13.44 -6.69
CA PRO A 259 -25.76 -14.56 -7.45
C PRO A 259 -25.30 -14.61 -8.91
N THR A 260 -25.11 -15.82 -9.43
CA THR A 260 -24.69 -16.08 -10.82
C THR A 260 -25.73 -15.63 -11.86
N ASP A 261 -27.01 -15.58 -11.49
CA ASP A 261 -28.13 -15.25 -12.36
C ASP A 261 -28.43 -13.74 -12.42
N ILE A 262 -27.54 -12.89 -11.89
CA ILE A 262 -27.68 -11.44 -11.93
C ILE A 262 -27.76 -10.93 -13.38
N LYS A 263 -28.84 -10.18 -13.67
CA LYS A 263 -29.02 -9.45 -14.93
C LYS A 263 -29.16 -7.98 -14.64
N GLU A 264 -28.77 -7.11 -15.58
CA GLU A 264 -28.95 -5.65 -15.46
C GLU A 264 -30.42 -5.27 -15.19
N THR A 265 -31.39 -6.09 -15.60
CA THR A 265 -32.81 -5.86 -15.35
C THR A 265 -33.26 -6.22 -13.94
N ALA A 266 -32.52 -7.05 -13.19
CA ALA A 266 -32.89 -7.46 -11.84
C ALA A 266 -33.03 -6.25 -10.90
N SER A 267 -34.08 -6.21 -10.10
CA SER A 267 -34.31 -5.16 -9.10
C SER A 267 -33.97 -5.61 -7.69
N GLU A 268 -34.06 -6.92 -7.42
CA GLU A 268 -33.82 -7.51 -6.12
C GLU A 268 -32.92 -8.73 -6.25
N LEU A 269 -31.91 -8.83 -5.37
CA LEU A 269 -30.91 -9.88 -5.36
C LEU A 269 -30.70 -10.35 -3.93
N ARG A 270 -30.50 -11.64 -3.71
CA ARG A 270 -30.14 -12.18 -2.39
C ARG A 270 -28.67 -12.54 -2.40
N LEU A 271 -27.89 -11.92 -1.52
CA LEU A 271 -26.48 -12.28 -1.37
C LEU A 271 -26.37 -13.70 -0.82
N ILE A 272 -25.46 -14.49 -1.40
CA ILE A 272 -25.21 -15.88 -0.99
C ILE A 272 -24.10 -15.86 0.03
N TYR A 273 -24.29 -16.48 1.19
CA TYR A 273 -23.20 -16.61 2.17
C TYR A 273 -22.06 -17.44 1.57
N ALA A 274 -20.85 -16.92 1.57
CA ALA A 274 -19.71 -17.58 0.96
C ALA A 274 -19.16 -18.67 1.91
N SER A 275 -18.85 -19.83 1.35
CA SER A 275 -18.21 -20.92 2.11
C SER A 275 -16.74 -20.61 2.40
N GLU A 276 -16.12 -21.38 3.29
CA GLU A 276 -14.66 -21.31 3.54
C GLU A 276 -13.85 -21.55 2.25
N ASN A 277 -14.34 -22.43 1.38
CA ASN A 277 -13.72 -22.75 0.09
C ASN A 277 -14.04 -21.73 -1.03
N SER A 278 -14.92 -20.76 -0.79
CA SER A 278 -15.23 -19.72 -1.76
C SER A 278 -14.04 -18.79 -1.96
N PRO A 279 -13.87 -18.18 -3.15
CA PRO A 279 -12.78 -17.25 -3.39
C PRO A 279 -12.75 -16.13 -2.35
N VAL A 280 -11.55 -15.68 -2.00
CA VAL A 280 -11.33 -14.49 -1.14
C VAL A 280 -11.42 -13.21 -1.97
N LEU A 281 -11.18 -13.29 -3.28
CA LEU A 281 -11.29 -12.18 -4.20
C LEU A 281 -11.71 -12.70 -5.57
N THR A 282 -12.50 -11.90 -6.28
CA THR A 282 -12.76 -12.08 -7.71
C THR A 282 -12.44 -10.77 -8.40
N ILE A 283 -12.00 -10.84 -9.65
CA ILE A 283 -11.69 -9.66 -10.46
C ILE A 283 -12.40 -9.81 -11.80
N PRO A 284 -13.29 -8.88 -12.18
CA PRO A 284 -14.05 -9.01 -13.42
C PRO A 284 -13.14 -8.77 -14.63
N LEU A 285 -13.34 -9.57 -15.68
CA LEU A 285 -12.67 -9.45 -16.96
C LEU A 285 -13.51 -8.56 -17.87
N ILE A 286 -13.28 -7.25 -17.81
CA ILE A 286 -14.07 -6.28 -18.56
C ILE A 286 -13.25 -5.69 -19.69
N LYS A 287 -13.83 -5.73 -20.89
CA LYS A 287 -13.32 -5.05 -22.07
C LYS A 287 -14.19 -3.84 -22.37
N TYR A 288 -13.56 -2.68 -22.45
CA TYR A 288 -14.22 -1.44 -22.84
C TYR A 288 -13.89 -1.14 -24.29
N SER A 289 -14.88 -0.68 -25.06
CA SER A 289 -14.65 -0.17 -26.41
C SER A 289 -15.36 1.15 -26.63
N PHE A 290 -14.63 2.12 -27.16
CA PHE A 290 -15.18 3.42 -27.55
C PHE A 290 -15.76 3.33 -28.97
N LYS A 291 -17.10 3.35 -29.09
CA LYS A 291 -17.80 3.14 -30.37
C LYS A 291 -17.85 4.38 -31.25
N ASN A 292 -17.67 5.57 -30.67
CA ASN A 292 -17.97 6.83 -31.35
C ASN A 292 -16.76 7.42 -32.10
N LYS A 293 -16.22 6.68 -33.09
CA LYS A 293 -15.04 7.09 -33.88
C LYS A 293 -15.22 8.41 -34.66
N SER A 294 -16.45 8.86 -34.92
CA SER A 294 -16.75 10.02 -35.77
C SER A 294 -16.95 11.35 -35.02
N LYS A 295 -17.09 11.33 -33.68
CA LYS A 295 -17.29 12.56 -32.91
C LYS A 295 -15.94 13.24 -32.68
N THR A 296 -15.81 14.50 -33.08
CA THR A 296 -14.63 15.31 -32.74
C THR A 296 -14.64 15.60 -31.23
N PRO A 297 -13.50 15.48 -30.54
CA PRO A 297 -13.41 15.88 -29.13
C PRO A 297 -13.73 17.36 -28.97
N ASP A 298 -14.40 17.72 -27.87
CA ASP A 298 -14.79 19.11 -27.60
C ASP A 298 -13.58 19.96 -27.17
N ILE A 299 -12.59 19.32 -26.53
CA ILE A 299 -11.33 19.97 -26.12
C ILE A 299 -10.17 19.05 -26.45
N ILE A 300 -9.11 19.64 -27.03
CA ILE A 300 -7.85 18.96 -27.33
C ILE A 300 -6.72 19.73 -26.66
N LYS A 301 -5.92 19.05 -25.84
CA LYS A 301 -4.68 19.62 -25.28
C LYS A 301 -3.53 18.64 -25.44
N LYS A 302 -2.47 19.09 -26.10
CA LYS A 302 -1.18 18.39 -26.12
C LYS A 302 -0.36 18.81 -24.90
N LEU A 303 0.15 17.83 -24.17
CA LEU A 303 1.06 18.02 -23.06
C LEU A 303 2.47 17.64 -23.52
N LYS A 304 3.38 18.62 -23.52
CA LYS A 304 4.76 18.41 -24.00
C LYS A 304 5.44 17.32 -23.17
N GLY A 305 5.73 16.18 -23.78
CA GLY A 305 6.39 15.04 -23.13
C GLY A 305 5.46 14.08 -22.38
N PHE A 306 4.16 14.39 -22.25
CA PHE A 306 3.22 13.55 -21.49
C PHE A 306 2.10 12.96 -22.35
N GLY A 307 2.01 13.32 -23.63
CA GLY A 307 0.98 12.83 -24.54
C GLY A 307 -0.14 13.83 -24.80
N GLN A 308 -1.34 13.34 -25.09
CA GLN A 308 -2.48 14.17 -25.49
C GLN A 308 -3.75 13.85 -24.70
N LEU A 309 -4.43 14.87 -24.20
CA LEU A 309 -5.73 14.75 -23.53
C LEU A 309 -6.84 15.32 -24.40
N LEU A 310 -7.89 14.52 -24.56
CA LEU A 310 -9.07 14.79 -25.34
C LEU A 310 -10.29 14.70 -24.42
N PHE A 311 -11.18 15.69 -24.47
CA PHE A 311 -12.44 15.68 -23.72
C PHE A 311 -13.61 15.44 -24.67
N TYR A 312 -14.53 14.57 -24.28
CA TYR A 312 -15.81 14.31 -24.94
C TYR A 312 -16.92 14.49 -23.92
N GLY A 313 -17.78 15.48 -24.11
CA GLY A 313 -18.90 15.76 -23.20
C GLY A 313 -20.03 14.74 -23.28
N ASP A 314 -20.09 13.95 -24.34
CA ASP A 314 -21.03 12.84 -24.49
C ASP A 314 -20.43 11.77 -25.42
N ALA A 315 -19.97 10.67 -24.84
CA ALA A 315 -19.33 9.55 -25.50
C ALA A 315 -20.16 8.27 -25.28
N GLU A 316 -20.27 7.43 -26.31
CA GLU A 316 -20.86 6.09 -26.16
C GLU A 316 -19.74 5.07 -25.95
N ILE A 317 -19.71 4.47 -24.76
CA ILE A 317 -18.83 3.37 -24.39
C ILE A 317 -19.62 2.06 -24.43
N GLU A 318 -19.03 1.02 -25.00
CA GLU A 318 -19.51 -0.35 -24.91
C GLU A 318 -18.65 -1.10 -23.91
N ILE A 319 -19.31 -1.78 -22.96
CA ILE A 319 -18.69 -2.52 -21.87
C ILE A 319 -19.04 -3.99 -22.08
N GLU A 320 -18.04 -4.82 -22.23
CA GLU A 320 -18.15 -6.26 -22.46
C GLU A 320 -17.54 -6.98 -21.26
N PHE A 321 -18.36 -7.70 -20.50
CA PHE A 321 -17.91 -8.57 -19.41
C PHE A 321 -17.70 -9.98 -19.94
N ASN A 322 -16.48 -10.49 -19.76
CA ASN A 322 -15.98 -11.75 -20.30
C ASN A 322 -15.73 -12.80 -19.20
N GLY A 323 -16.35 -12.65 -18.03
CA GLY A 323 -16.14 -13.50 -16.86
C GLY A 323 -15.30 -12.83 -15.79
N TYR A 324 -14.66 -13.62 -14.93
CA TYR A 324 -13.82 -13.11 -13.84
C TYR A 324 -12.67 -14.06 -13.53
N LYS A 325 -11.61 -13.53 -12.92
CA LYS A 325 -10.56 -14.34 -12.27
C LYS A 325 -10.92 -14.52 -10.81
N SER A 326 -10.84 -15.74 -10.31
CA SER A 326 -11.05 -16.05 -8.89
C SER A 326 -9.72 -16.30 -8.19
N TYR A 327 -9.63 -15.83 -6.94
CA TYR A 327 -8.47 -15.97 -6.08
C TYR A 327 -8.91 -16.61 -4.77
N ARG A 328 -8.27 -17.71 -4.39
CA ARG A 328 -8.56 -18.45 -3.14
C ARG A 328 -7.67 -18.03 -1.96
N SER A 329 -6.52 -17.46 -2.27
CA SER A 329 -5.61 -16.84 -1.31
C SER A 329 -5.12 -15.52 -1.91
N LEU A 330 -4.69 -14.60 -1.05
CA LEU A 330 -4.00 -13.38 -1.45
C LEU A 330 -2.48 -13.54 -1.40
N GLU A 331 -2.00 -14.75 -1.06
CA GLU A 331 -0.59 -15.12 -1.08
C GLU A 331 -0.06 -15.22 -2.52
N TYR A 332 1.25 -14.94 -2.66
CA TYR A 332 1.94 -14.57 -3.91
C TYR A 332 1.88 -15.60 -5.06
N LYS A 333 1.44 -16.84 -4.81
CA LYS A 333 1.27 -17.89 -5.82
C LYS A 333 -0.21 -18.11 -6.10
N CYS A 334 -0.83 -17.09 -6.68
CA CYS A 334 -2.21 -17.22 -7.16
C CYS A 334 -2.23 -18.08 -8.43
N GLU A 335 -2.78 -19.28 -8.34
CA GLU A 335 -3.26 -19.99 -9.53
C GLU A 335 -4.64 -19.41 -9.88
N PRO A 336 -4.78 -18.61 -10.95
CA PRO A 336 -6.09 -18.11 -11.35
C PRO A 336 -6.96 -19.29 -11.79
N GLY A 337 -8.07 -19.50 -11.10
CA GLY A 337 -9.20 -20.21 -11.70
C GLY A 337 -9.90 -19.25 -12.65
N GLU A 338 -9.76 -19.46 -13.97
CA GLU A 338 -10.61 -18.76 -14.94
C GLU A 338 -12.01 -19.35 -14.89
N GLU A 339 -12.97 -18.55 -14.43
CA GLU A 339 -14.39 -18.87 -14.56
C GLU A 339 -15.00 -17.94 -15.59
N ILE A 340 -15.39 -18.52 -16.73
CA ILE A 340 -16.02 -17.80 -17.83
C ILE A 340 -17.53 -17.74 -17.54
N GLY A 341 -18.00 -16.58 -17.08
CA GLY A 341 -19.42 -16.26 -16.99
C GLY A 341 -20.05 -15.98 -18.37
N GLU A 342 -21.37 -15.81 -18.42
CA GLU A 342 -22.05 -15.38 -19.64
C GLU A 342 -21.52 -14.00 -20.11
N GLU A 343 -21.23 -13.89 -21.40
CA GLU A 343 -20.78 -12.63 -22.01
C GLU A 343 -21.90 -11.58 -21.93
N ILE A 344 -21.63 -10.43 -21.31
CA ILE A 344 -22.60 -9.35 -21.15
C ILE A 344 -22.10 -8.09 -21.85
N LYS A 345 -22.91 -7.53 -22.77
CA LYS A 345 -22.60 -6.27 -23.47
C LYS A 345 -23.56 -5.16 -23.08
N LEU A 346 -23.00 -4.07 -22.58
CA LEU A 346 -23.74 -2.86 -22.18
C LEU A 346 -23.28 -1.67 -23.01
N LYS A 347 -24.19 -0.75 -23.30
CA LYS A 347 -23.86 0.54 -23.91
C LYS A 347 -24.21 1.68 -22.95
N ARG A 348 -23.27 2.60 -22.75
CA ARG A 348 -23.46 3.77 -21.89
C ARG A 348 -23.07 5.04 -22.61
N LYS A 349 -23.92 6.05 -22.45
CA LYS A 349 -23.60 7.44 -22.84
C LYS A 349 -23.09 8.17 -21.61
N THR A 350 -21.88 8.69 -21.70
CA THR A 350 -21.22 9.35 -20.57
C THR A 350 -20.16 10.34 -21.03
N PRO A 351 -19.89 11.42 -20.28
CA PRO A 351 -18.69 12.22 -20.46
C PRO A 351 -17.42 11.38 -20.28
N LEU A 352 -16.40 11.66 -21.10
CA LEU A 352 -15.18 10.87 -21.22
C LEU A 352 -13.95 11.76 -21.44
N ILE A 353 -12.87 11.49 -20.71
CA ILE A 353 -11.54 12.02 -21.00
C ILE A 353 -10.71 10.89 -21.56
N LYS A 354 -10.18 11.09 -22.77
CA LYS A 354 -9.25 10.18 -23.42
C LYS A 354 -7.84 10.73 -23.32
N PHE A 355 -6.92 9.91 -22.84
CA PHE A 355 -5.52 10.22 -22.68
C PHE A 355 -4.68 9.28 -23.55
N HIS A 356 -3.78 9.84 -24.35
CA HIS A 356 -2.88 9.09 -25.23
C HIS A 356 -1.43 9.19 -24.72
N PRO A 357 -1.03 8.33 -23.76
CA PRO A 357 0.37 8.21 -23.36
C PRO A 357 1.12 7.24 -24.30
N ASP A 358 2.46 7.30 -24.28
CA ASP A 358 3.31 6.39 -25.06
C ASP A 358 3.30 4.93 -24.53
N ASN A 359 2.88 4.72 -23.28
CA ASN A 359 2.68 3.40 -22.67
C ASN A 359 1.35 3.35 -21.88
N PRO A 360 0.21 3.11 -22.54
CA PRO A 360 -1.11 3.13 -21.92
C PRO A 360 -1.28 2.15 -20.76
N GLU A 361 -0.78 0.91 -20.90
CA GLU A 361 -0.96 -0.12 -19.88
C GLU A 361 -0.23 0.25 -18.58
N GLY A 362 1.05 0.62 -18.66
CA GLY A 362 1.82 1.04 -17.49
C GLY A 362 1.25 2.29 -16.81
N ILE A 363 0.89 3.30 -17.61
CA ILE A 363 0.38 4.58 -17.09
C ILE A 363 -1.03 4.43 -16.52
N LEU A 364 -1.88 3.54 -17.07
CA LEU A 364 -3.19 3.22 -16.49
C LEU A 364 -3.06 2.79 -15.04
N GLN A 365 -2.05 1.96 -14.77
CA GLN A 365 -1.85 1.42 -13.43
C GLN A 365 -1.35 2.48 -12.44
N ILE A 366 -0.46 3.36 -12.88
CA ILE A 366 -0.06 4.53 -12.09
C ILE A 366 -1.27 5.43 -11.80
N LEU A 367 -2.14 5.66 -12.79
CA LEU A 367 -3.38 6.45 -12.58
C LEU A 367 -4.32 5.79 -11.57
N ARG A 368 -4.48 4.46 -11.63
CA ARG A 368 -5.30 3.68 -10.68
C ARG A 368 -4.77 3.72 -9.24
N ILE A 369 -3.48 3.96 -9.06
CA ILE A 369 -2.86 4.13 -7.73
C ILE A 369 -2.96 5.60 -7.30
N PHE A 370 -2.58 6.53 -8.18
CA PHE A 370 -2.44 7.95 -7.83
C PHE A 370 -3.79 8.66 -7.69
N LEU A 371 -4.71 8.47 -8.64
CA LEU A 371 -5.92 9.28 -8.68
C LEU A 371 -6.83 9.04 -7.47
N PRO A 372 -7.02 7.82 -6.94
CA PRO A 372 -7.77 7.63 -5.70
C PRO A 372 -7.12 8.26 -4.47
N ALA A 373 -5.79 8.29 -4.42
CA ALA A 373 -5.04 8.96 -3.35
C ALA A 373 -5.14 10.50 -3.44
N TYR A 374 -5.32 11.01 -4.65
CA TYR A 374 -5.41 12.45 -4.94
C TYR A 374 -6.85 12.99 -4.88
N PHE A 375 -7.82 12.23 -5.38
CA PHE A 375 -9.24 12.59 -5.45
C PHE A 375 -10.07 11.72 -4.49
N LYS A 376 -10.81 12.37 -3.61
CA LYS A 376 -11.72 11.68 -2.69
C LYS A 376 -12.88 11.03 -3.46
N ASP A 377 -13.22 9.79 -3.07
CA ASP A 377 -14.40 9.04 -3.56
C ASP A 377 -14.38 8.73 -5.07
N MET A 378 -13.20 8.75 -5.71
CA MET A 378 -13.03 8.59 -7.16
C MET A 378 -13.67 7.32 -7.74
N HIS A 379 -13.58 6.21 -7.02
CA HIS A 379 -14.12 4.92 -7.46
C HIS A 379 -15.65 4.91 -7.60
N PHE A 380 -16.35 5.84 -6.94
CA PHE A 380 -17.80 5.96 -7.05
C PHE A 380 -18.24 6.83 -8.22
N THR A 381 -17.35 7.65 -8.75
CA THR A 381 -17.66 8.66 -9.77
C THR A 381 -17.07 8.31 -11.13
N PHE A 382 -15.91 7.66 -11.17
CA PHE A 382 -15.15 7.42 -12.40
C PHE A 382 -14.71 5.98 -12.57
N ASP A 383 -14.73 5.55 -13.82
CA ASP A 383 -14.08 4.34 -14.27
C ASP A 383 -12.82 4.69 -15.06
N ILE A 384 -11.78 3.88 -14.91
CA ILE A 384 -10.51 4.05 -15.63
C ILE A 384 -10.14 2.76 -16.32
N PHE A 385 -10.08 2.82 -17.65
CA PHE A 385 -9.76 1.68 -18.49
C PHE A 385 -8.83 2.11 -19.63
N SER A 386 -8.27 1.15 -20.36
CA SER A 386 -7.43 1.43 -21.52
C SER A 386 -7.78 0.52 -22.71
N ASP A 387 -7.41 0.97 -23.89
CA ASP A 387 -7.15 0.12 -25.05
C ASP A 387 -5.64 0.12 -25.34
N ASP A 388 -5.22 -0.49 -26.44
CA ASP A 388 -3.81 -0.60 -26.84
C ASP A 388 -3.11 0.75 -27.03
N GLN A 389 -3.85 1.85 -27.19
CA GLN A 389 -3.31 3.17 -27.57
C GLN A 389 -3.67 4.30 -26.61
N SER A 390 -4.61 4.07 -25.71
CA SER A 390 -5.26 5.14 -24.96
C SER A 390 -5.76 4.67 -23.62
N ILE A 391 -5.76 5.60 -22.67
CA ILE A 391 -6.43 5.49 -21.39
C ILE A 391 -7.70 6.34 -21.44
N TYR A 392 -8.73 5.88 -20.78
CA TYR A 392 -10.03 6.51 -20.72
C TYR A 392 -10.42 6.69 -19.26
N ILE A 393 -10.83 7.91 -18.91
CA ILE A 393 -11.45 8.24 -17.63
C ILE A 393 -12.89 8.60 -17.97
N ALA A 394 -13.83 7.73 -17.62
CA ALA A 394 -15.24 7.89 -17.92
C ALA A 394 -16.02 8.22 -16.64
N SER A 395 -16.96 9.15 -16.73
CA SER A 395 -17.96 9.29 -15.67
C SER A 395 -18.80 8.02 -15.60
N ILE A 396 -18.96 7.46 -14.41
CA ILE A 396 -19.87 6.34 -14.18
C ILE A 396 -21.32 6.87 -14.10
N ILE A 397 -21.47 8.15 -13.77
CA ILE A 397 -22.76 8.81 -13.61
C ILE A 397 -23.21 9.35 -14.98
N PRO A 398 -24.36 8.89 -15.53
CA PRO A 398 -24.78 9.17 -16.90
C PRO A 398 -25.25 10.61 -17.16
N LYS A 399 -25.39 11.44 -16.11
CA LYS A 399 -25.76 12.86 -16.21
C LYS A 399 -24.94 13.67 -15.20
N ASN A 400 -23.76 14.12 -15.61
CA ASN A 400 -22.90 14.89 -14.71
C ASN A 400 -22.80 16.36 -15.11
N LEU A 401 -23.10 17.23 -14.13
CA LEU A 401 -23.22 18.69 -14.29
C LEU A 401 -21.86 19.38 -14.47
N ARG A 402 -20.74 18.74 -14.07
CA ARG A 402 -19.41 19.38 -13.98
C ARG A 402 -18.21 18.50 -14.35
N PHE A 403 -18.37 17.36 -15.04
CA PHE A 403 -17.23 16.52 -15.45
C PHE A 403 -16.18 17.29 -16.29
N LYS A 404 -16.62 18.32 -17.03
CA LYS A 404 -15.75 19.25 -17.75
C LYS A 404 -14.74 19.96 -16.84
N GLU A 405 -15.06 20.19 -15.57
CA GLU A 405 -14.19 20.83 -14.58
C GLU A 405 -13.08 19.91 -14.07
N LEU A 406 -13.24 18.57 -14.20
CA LEU A 406 -12.18 17.61 -13.91
C LEU A 406 -11.03 17.74 -14.92
N TYR A 407 -11.34 18.09 -16.17
CA TYR A 407 -10.35 18.14 -17.24
C TYR A 407 -9.18 19.11 -16.96
N PRO A 408 -9.40 20.39 -16.58
CA PRO A 408 -8.32 21.29 -16.17
C PRO A 408 -7.52 20.77 -14.96
N GLN A 409 -8.19 20.12 -14.00
CA GLN A 409 -7.52 19.58 -12.82
C GLN A 409 -6.59 18.44 -13.22
N LEU A 410 -7.08 17.46 -14.00
CA LEU A 410 -6.27 16.37 -14.55
C LEU A 410 -5.08 16.90 -15.35
N LEU A 411 -5.28 17.90 -16.21
CA LEU A 411 -4.20 18.55 -16.95
C LEU A 411 -3.10 19.11 -16.01
N SER A 412 -3.50 19.71 -14.89
CA SER A 412 -2.55 20.31 -13.94
C SER A 412 -1.75 19.28 -13.14
N ILE A 413 -2.29 18.07 -12.93
CA ILE A 413 -1.68 17.06 -12.08
C ILE A 413 -0.92 15.97 -12.85
N ILE A 414 -1.08 15.87 -14.18
CA ILE A 414 -0.37 14.85 -14.98
C ILE A 414 1.15 14.84 -14.75
N PRO A 415 1.86 15.99 -14.70
CA PRO A 415 3.28 15.97 -14.36
C PRO A 415 3.57 15.35 -12.99
N GLN A 416 2.68 15.57 -12.00
CA GLN A 416 2.80 14.99 -10.65
C GLN A 416 2.52 13.48 -10.67
N ILE A 417 1.56 13.03 -11.47
CA ILE A 417 1.27 11.59 -11.68
C ILE A 417 2.52 10.90 -12.24
N TYR A 418 3.17 11.52 -13.22
CA TYR A 418 4.37 10.96 -13.84
C TYR A 418 5.55 10.93 -12.86
N ASP A 419 5.77 12.01 -12.11
CA ASP A 419 6.85 12.06 -11.11
C ASP A 419 6.62 11.07 -9.97
N TYR A 420 5.37 10.95 -9.49
CA TYR A 420 4.98 9.91 -8.53
C TYR A 420 5.22 8.51 -9.06
N GLY A 421 4.71 8.21 -10.26
CA GLY A 421 4.90 6.90 -10.89
C GLY A 421 6.38 6.57 -11.08
N TYR A 422 7.18 7.55 -11.50
CA TYR A 422 8.61 7.39 -11.68
C TYR A 422 9.28 6.97 -10.37
N HIS A 423 8.99 7.70 -9.29
CA HIS A 423 9.59 7.42 -7.98
C HIS A 423 9.04 6.14 -7.34
N LEU A 424 7.76 5.80 -7.54
CA LEU A 424 7.16 4.54 -7.11
C LEU A 424 7.86 3.36 -7.79
N LEU A 425 7.96 3.36 -9.12
CA LEU A 425 8.59 2.27 -9.87
C LEU A 425 10.09 2.17 -9.60
N LEU A 426 10.78 3.31 -9.49
CA LEU A 426 12.21 3.34 -9.18
C LEU A 426 12.48 2.77 -7.78
N SER A 427 11.61 3.05 -6.82
CA SER A 427 11.75 2.59 -5.43
C SER A 427 11.25 1.17 -5.20
N CYS A 428 10.38 0.62 -6.06
CA CYS A 428 9.96 -0.78 -5.94
C CYS A 428 11.16 -1.73 -6.15
N PRO A 429 11.39 -2.70 -5.25
CA PRO A 429 12.45 -3.70 -5.39
C PRO A 429 12.20 -4.66 -6.56
N CYS A 430 10.94 -4.96 -6.85
CA CYS A 430 10.49 -5.84 -7.93
C CYS A 430 11.18 -5.57 -9.29
N LEU A 431 11.59 -6.60 -10.03
CA LEU A 431 12.22 -6.38 -11.35
C LEU A 431 11.19 -6.11 -12.45
N ASN A 432 10.17 -6.97 -12.57
CA ASN A 432 9.20 -6.94 -13.67
C ASN A 432 7.93 -6.14 -13.36
N GLY A 433 7.76 -5.75 -12.10
CA GLY A 433 6.53 -5.17 -11.59
C GLY A 433 5.77 -6.14 -10.70
N CYS A 434 5.16 -5.62 -9.65
CA CYS A 434 4.31 -6.39 -8.74
C CYS A 434 2.89 -5.78 -8.71
N PRO A 435 1.88 -6.50 -8.19
CA PRO A 435 0.53 -5.97 -8.02
C PRO A 435 0.45 -4.66 -7.23
N LEU A 436 1.51 -4.30 -6.51
CA LEU A 436 1.53 -3.12 -5.66
C LEU A 436 2.13 -1.89 -6.34
N CYS A 437 3.10 -2.06 -7.26
CA CYS A 437 3.65 -0.93 -8.02
C CYS A 437 2.94 -0.67 -9.35
N LEU A 438 2.27 -1.70 -9.90
CA LEU A 438 1.60 -1.65 -11.19
C LEU A 438 0.19 -2.24 -11.17
N LYS A 439 -0.42 -2.61 -10.02
CA LYS A 439 -1.82 -3.10 -9.92
C LYS A 439 -2.26 -4.04 -11.07
N SER A 440 -1.32 -4.86 -11.55
CA SER A 440 -1.54 -5.73 -12.71
C SER A 440 -2.31 -6.96 -12.27
N ILE A 441 -3.35 -7.29 -13.03
CA ILE A 441 -4.18 -8.50 -12.85
C ILE A 441 -3.52 -9.72 -13.55
N LYS A 442 -2.56 -9.45 -14.44
CA LYS A 442 -1.77 -10.46 -15.14
C LYS A 442 -0.62 -10.93 -14.24
N SER A 443 -0.29 -12.21 -14.29
CA SER A 443 0.82 -12.78 -13.51
C SER A 443 2.15 -12.12 -13.92
N PRO A 444 3.18 -12.06 -13.05
CA PRO A 444 4.49 -11.51 -13.41
C PRO A 444 5.09 -12.12 -14.69
N GLU A 445 4.78 -13.38 -14.96
CA GLU A 445 5.20 -14.14 -16.15
C GLU A 445 4.47 -13.68 -17.43
N GLU A 446 3.18 -13.34 -17.32
CA GLU A 446 2.35 -12.82 -18.43
C GLU A 446 2.65 -11.35 -18.76
N VAL A 447 3.17 -10.59 -17.79
CA VAL A 447 3.32 -9.13 -17.84
C VAL A 447 4.58 -8.73 -18.62
N GLY A 448 5.61 -9.56 -18.74
CA GLY A 448 6.88 -9.15 -19.36
C GLY A 448 7.51 -7.91 -18.66
N PRO A 449 8.42 -7.16 -19.30
CA PRO A 449 9.14 -6.05 -18.66
C PRO A 449 8.30 -4.75 -18.58
N ILE A 450 6.99 -4.83 -18.30
CA ILE A 450 6.10 -3.65 -18.24
C ILE A 450 6.66 -2.60 -17.28
N LYS A 451 7.20 -2.99 -16.12
CA LYS A 451 7.82 -2.02 -15.20
C LYS A 451 8.94 -1.22 -15.84
N SER A 452 9.92 -1.88 -16.45
CA SER A 452 11.06 -1.21 -17.07
C SER A 452 10.62 -0.29 -18.20
N GLN A 453 9.70 -0.76 -19.07
CA GLN A 453 9.16 0.06 -20.14
C GLN A 453 8.39 1.27 -19.62
N THR A 454 7.56 1.08 -18.59
CA THR A 454 6.81 2.17 -17.94
C THR A 454 7.75 3.17 -17.29
N LEU A 455 8.77 2.70 -16.58
CA LEU A 455 9.76 3.56 -15.95
C LEU A 455 10.53 4.39 -16.99
N ILE A 456 10.90 3.82 -18.13
CA ILE A 456 11.53 4.57 -19.23
C ILE A 456 10.58 5.61 -19.80
N THR A 457 9.33 5.27 -20.08
CA THR A 457 8.32 6.23 -20.58
C THR A 457 8.15 7.41 -19.61
N LEU A 458 8.02 7.12 -18.31
CA LEU A 458 7.92 8.15 -17.28
C LEU A 458 9.20 9.00 -17.21
N ALA A 459 10.36 8.37 -17.30
CA ALA A 459 11.65 9.03 -17.26
C ALA A 459 11.90 9.93 -18.47
N GLU A 460 11.48 9.52 -19.67
CA GLU A 460 11.55 10.34 -20.90
C GLU A 460 10.73 11.61 -20.76
N ALA A 461 9.49 11.48 -20.27
CA ALA A 461 8.61 12.62 -20.01
C ALA A 461 9.22 13.62 -18.99
N LEU A 462 9.93 13.09 -17.99
CA LEU A 462 10.56 13.87 -16.91
C LEU A 462 12.01 14.28 -17.21
N LYS A 463 12.56 13.90 -18.38
CA LYS A 463 13.98 14.10 -18.76
C LYS A 463 14.98 13.45 -17.77
N LYS A 464 14.62 12.29 -17.22
CA LYS A 464 15.41 11.45 -16.31
C LYS A 464 15.75 10.07 -16.92
N LYS A 465 15.75 9.93 -18.25
CA LYS A 465 15.93 8.64 -18.95
C LYS A 465 17.23 7.94 -18.56
N ASP A 466 18.36 8.65 -18.58
CA ASP A 466 19.67 8.09 -18.25
C ASP A 466 19.71 7.53 -16.82
N GLU A 467 19.06 8.22 -15.87
CA GLU A 467 18.92 7.76 -14.49
C GLU A 467 18.07 6.48 -14.42
N ALA A 468 16.96 6.41 -15.16
CA ALA A 468 16.14 5.20 -15.21
C ALA A 468 16.88 4.01 -15.81
N GLU A 469 17.55 4.20 -16.95
CA GLU A 469 18.32 3.14 -17.62
C GLU A 469 19.46 2.64 -16.73
N PHE A 470 20.17 3.55 -16.06
CA PHE A 470 21.18 3.22 -15.08
C PHE A 470 20.62 2.34 -13.96
N ASN A 471 19.48 2.71 -13.37
CA ASN A 471 18.88 1.94 -12.27
C ASN A 471 18.29 0.60 -12.74
N ILE A 472 17.69 0.53 -13.94
CA ILE A 472 17.22 -0.73 -14.53
C ILE A 472 18.39 -1.68 -14.78
N ARG A 473 19.49 -1.18 -15.35
CA ARG A 473 20.71 -1.96 -15.60
C ARG A 473 21.29 -2.48 -14.29
N PHE A 474 21.41 -1.60 -13.29
CA PHE A 474 21.88 -2.00 -11.97
C PHE A 474 21.01 -3.08 -11.33
N LYS A 475 19.67 -2.95 -11.39
CA LYS A 475 18.74 -3.96 -10.84
C LYS A 475 18.82 -5.32 -11.52
N SER A 476 19.07 -5.35 -12.82
CA SER A 476 18.95 -6.57 -13.64
C SER A 476 20.27 -7.28 -13.91
N LYS A 477 21.32 -6.51 -14.22
CA LYS A 477 22.58 -7.03 -14.78
C LYS A 477 23.82 -6.56 -14.01
N GLY A 478 23.69 -5.54 -13.17
CA GLY A 478 24.82 -4.88 -12.52
C GLY A 478 25.44 -3.76 -13.37
N LEU A 479 26.54 -3.19 -12.89
CA LEU A 479 27.17 -2.01 -13.46
C LEU A 479 28.66 -2.22 -13.72
N GLU A 480 29.18 -1.51 -14.72
CA GLU A 480 30.61 -1.48 -15.02
C GLU A 480 31.43 -1.00 -13.81
N VAL A 481 32.72 -1.34 -13.75
CA VAL A 481 33.60 -1.11 -12.58
C VAL A 481 33.50 0.31 -12.02
N SER A 482 33.62 1.34 -12.86
CA SER A 482 33.63 2.74 -12.43
C SER A 482 32.28 3.20 -11.86
N GLU A 483 31.19 2.72 -12.44
CA GLU A 483 29.82 2.99 -12.00
C GLU A 483 29.49 2.23 -10.72
N SER A 484 29.84 0.94 -10.66
CA SER A 484 29.73 0.08 -9.47
C SER A 484 30.47 0.69 -8.29
N GLN A 485 31.69 1.18 -8.49
CA GLN A 485 32.49 1.78 -7.41
C GLN A 485 31.77 2.95 -6.73
N LYS A 486 31.08 3.80 -7.50
CA LYS A 486 30.27 4.90 -6.95
C LYS A 486 29.02 4.35 -6.26
N LYS A 487 28.27 3.49 -6.94
CA LYS A 487 26.97 3.00 -6.46
C LYS A 487 27.10 2.13 -5.21
N TYR A 488 28.13 1.29 -5.13
CA TYR A 488 28.39 0.41 -4.00
C TYR A 488 28.85 1.21 -2.79
N LYS A 489 29.58 2.32 -2.96
CA LYS A 489 29.86 3.26 -1.87
C LYS A 489 28.60 3.92 -1.32
N GLU A 490 27.64 4.30 -2.18
CA GLU A 490 26.34 4.81 -1.74
C GLU A 490 25.60 3.76 -0.89
N TRP A 491 25.55 2.51 -1.37
CA TRP A 491 24.93 1.39 -0.65
C TRP A 491 25.61 1.07 0.67
N ARG A 492 26.94 0.94 0.66
CA ARG A 492 27.75 0.77 1.86
C ARG A 492 27.48 1.82 2.92
N ASN A 493 27.38 3.10 2.52
CA ASN A 493 27.06 4.16 3.46
C ASN A 493 25.63 4.02 4.03
N LYS A 494 24.65 3.65 3.20
CA LYS A 494 23.28 3.38 3.67
C LYS A 494 23.22 2.18 4.61
N ILE A 495 23.88 1.07 4.27
CA ILE A 495 23.89 -0.14 5.08
C ILE A 495 24.57 0.14 6.42
N VAL A 496 25.80 0.67 6.42
CA VAL A 496 26.55 0.92 7.65
C VAL A 496 25.87 1.98 8.52
N LYS A 497 25.45 3.11 7.94
CA LYS A 497 24.86 4.20 8.72
C LYS A 497 23.41 3.94 9.08
N ASP A 498 22.58 3.64 8.09
CA ASP A 498 21.13 3.63 8.26
C ASP A 498 20.61 2.31 8.83
N ILE A 499 21.36 1.21 8.67
CA ILE A 499 20.98 -0.11 9.19
C ILE A 499 21.88 -0.52 10.35
N PHE A 500 23.18 -0.70 10.14
CA PHE A 500 24.05 -1.26 11.18
C PHE A 500 24.04 -0.38 12.43
N VAL A 501 24.34 0.91 12.27
CA VAL A 501 24.34 1.85 13.41
C VAL A 501 22.92 2.13 13.91
N ASN A 502 22.02 2.59 13.03
CA ASN A 502 20.73 3.13 13.46
C ASN A 502 19.66 2.07 13.76
N LYS A 503 19.81 0.83 13.28
CA LYS A 503 18.82 -0.25 13.46
C LYS A 503 19.36 -1.43 14.24
N PHE A 504 20.59 -1.85 13.95
CA PHE A 504 21.16 -3.07 14.54
C PHE A 504 22.06 -2.79 15.74
N GLU A 505 22.40 -1.53 16.02
CA GLU A 505 23.36 -1.14 17.07
C GLU A 505 24.74 -1.81 16.90
N MET A 506 25.12 -2.02 15.64
CA MET A 506 26.41 -2.55 15.19
C MET A 506 27.29 -1.41 14.68
N GLU A 507 27.81 -0.59 15.61
CA GLU A 507 28.73 0.49 15.22
C GLU A 507 30.07 -0.09 14.75
N ILE A 508 30.49 0.30 13.55
CA ILE A 508 31.84 0.04 13.02
C ILE A 508 32.66 1.31 13.22
N LYS A 509 33.65 1.25 14.11
CA LYS A 509 34.49 2.41 14.47
C LYS A 509 35.35 2.84 13.29
N GLU A 510 35.89 1.87 12.55
CA GLU A 510 36.74 2.12 11.38
C GLU A 510 36.19 1.39 10.14
N PRO A 511 35.17 1.96 9.47
CA PRO A 511 34.56 1.33 8.31
C PRO A 511 35.56 1.09 7.18
N ALA A 512 35.72 -0.19 6.82
CA ALA A 512 36.62 -0.65 5.78
C ALA A 512 36.48 0.15 4.50
N ARG A 513 37.57 0.30 3.75
CA ARG A 513 37.52 0.96 2.45
C ARG A 513 36.92 0.00 1.41
N LEU A 514 35.84 0.42 0.74
CA LEU A 514 35.22 -0.37 -0.33
C LEU A 514 35.97 -0.18 -1.67
N VAL A 515 36.41 -1.29 -2.26
CA VAL A 515 37.06 -1.37 -3.58
C VAL A 515 36.25 -2.28 -4.49
N VAL A 516 35.99 -1.82 -5.73
CA VAL A 516 35.37 -2.66 -6.75
C VAL A 516 36.44 -3.14 -7.72
N GLU A 517 36.65 -4.46 -7.74
CA GLU A 517 37.61 -5.12 -8.63
C GLU A 517 37.16 -6.57 -8.90
N GLU A 518 37.64 -7.16 -9.99
CA GLU A 518 37.37 -8.58 -10.28
C GLU A 518 38.15 -9.48 -9.32
N LEU A 519 37.41 -10.27 -8.55
CA LEU A 519 37.85 -11.30 -7.65
C LEU A 519 37.71 -12.66 -8.34
N LYS A 520 38.74 -13.49 -8.17
CA LYS A 520 38.67 -14.90 -8.54
C LYS A 520 37.99 -15.64 -7.40
N ASP A 521 37.05 -16.52 -7.74
CA ASP A 521 36.44 -17.51 -6.84
C ASP A 521 35.39 -16.99 -5.83
N CYS A 522 35.13 -15.69 -5.74
CA CYS A 522 34.10 -15.12 -4.86
C CYS A 522 33.54 -13.80 -5.41
N SER A 523 32.37 -13.39 -4.90
CA SER A 523 31.70 -12.14 -5.30
C SER A 523 32.04 -10.95 -4.38
N GLY A 524 32.50 -11.22 -3.17
CA GLY A 524 33.01 -10.24 -2.21
C GLY A 524 34.03 -10.89 -1.29
N LYS A 525 34.85 -10.04 -0.64
CA LYS A 525 35.76 -10.46 0.43
C LYS A 525 36.24 -9.29 1.28
N PHE A 526 36.18 -9.47 2.60
CA PHE A 526 36.85 -8.60 3.58
C PHE A 526 38.30 -9.04 3.81
N PHE A 527 39.21 -8.06 3.86
CA PHE A 527 40.63 -8.24 4.13
C PHE A 527 40.97 -7.51 5.44
N PRO A 528 40.93 -8.18 6.60
CA PRO A 528 41.11 -7.54 7.91
C PRO A 528 42.43 -6.77 8.03
N GLY A 529 43.53 -7.35 7.51
CA GLY A 529 44.87 -6.74 7.60
C GLY A 529 45.04 -5.42 6.82
N GLU A 530 44.21 -5.17 5.81
CA GLU A 530 44.20 -3.91 5.04
C GLU A 530 43.01 -3.01 5.42
N ASN A 531 42.06 -3.54 6.21
CA ASN A 531 40.74 -2.97 6.45
C ASN A 531 40.04 -2.57 5.12
N VAL A 532 39.98 -3.52 4.19
CA VAL A 532 39.42 -3.33 2.84
C VAL A 532 38.32 -4.36 2.59
N VAL A 533 37.17 -3.90 2.08
CA VAL A 533 36.14 -4.77 1.50
C VAL A 533 36.26 -4.68 -0.01
N LYS A 534 36.43 -5.83 -0.67
CA LYS A 534 36.45 -5.93 -2.13
C LYS A 534 35.18 -6.58 -2.62
N VAL A 535 34.60 -6.06 -3.70
CA VAL A 535 33.35 -6.57 -4.28
C VAL A 535 33.49 -6.62 -5.80
N ASN A 536 33.01 -7.69 -6.42
CA ASN A 536 32.98 -7.84 -7.87
C ASN A 536 32.14 -6.73 -8.53
N PRO A 537 32.56 -6.20 -9.69
CA PRO A 537 31.68 -5.37 -10.51
C PRO A 537 30.54 -6.21 -11.11
N ASN A 538 29.61 -5.57 -11.82
CA ASN A 538 28.57 -6.25 -12.60
C ASN A 538 27.63 -7.15 -11.77
N LEU A 539 27.48 -6.91 -10.47
CA LEU A 539 26.49 -7.59 -9.66
C LEU A 539 25.14 -6.85 -9.73
N PRO A 540 24.02 -7.56 -9.94
CA PRO A 540 22.67 -7.00 -9.78
C PRO A 540 22.47 -6.35 -8.41
N GLU A 541 21.56 -5.38 -8.31
CA GLU A 541 21.37 -4.56 -7.10
C GLU A 541 21.20 -5.38 -5.82
N ALA A 542 20.34 -6.41 -5.82
CA ALA A 542 20.10 -7.21 -4.63
C ALA A 542 21.36 -7.96 -4.18
N LEU A 543 22.04 -8.64 -5.11
CA LEU A 543 23.28 -9.37 -4.83
C LEU A 543 24.41 -8.43 -4.39
N ALA A 544 24.52 -7.23 -4.98
CA ALA A 544 25.48 -6.24 -4.53
C ALA A 544 25.19 -5.77 -3.09
N VAL A 545 23.92 -5.55 -2.74
CA VAL A 545 23.50 -5.14 -1.40
C VAL A 545 23.78 -6.24 -0.38
N GLU A 546 23.44 -7.49 -0.71
CA GLU A 546 23.73 -8.70 0.08
C GLU A 546 25.21 -8.81 0.40
N ILE A 547 26.07 -8.85 -0.63
CA ILE A 547 27.52 -9.00 -0.46
C ILE A 547 28.10 -7.83 0.32
N ILE A 548 27.70 -6.59 0.03
CA ILE A 548 28.19 -5.44 0.81
C ILE A 548 27.78 -5.58 2.28
N ALA A 549 26.56 -6.02 2.58
CA ALA A 549 26.13 -6.25 3.95
C ALA A 549 26.94 -7.37 4.63
N HIS A 550 27.13 -8.49 3.94
CA HIS A 550 27.92 -9.63 4.40
C HIS A 550 29.34 -9.22 4.76
N GLU A 551 30.07 -8.61 3.81
CA GLU A 551 31.47 -8.25 4.03
C GLU A 551 31.66 -7.16 5.09
N TYR A 552 30.69 -6.25 5.25
CA TYR A 552 30.75 -5.26 6.34
C TYR A 552 30.34 -5.84 7.69
N ALA A 553 29.58 -6.94 7.75
CA ALA A 553 29.38 -7.69 8.97
C ALA A 553 30.72 -8.28 9.44
N HIS A 554 31.52 -8.86 8.54
CA HIS A 554 32.90 -9.26 8.86
C HIS A 554 33.75 -8.09 9.36
N ASN A 555 33.67 -6.92 8.71
CA ASN A 555 34.38 -5.75 9.22
C ASN A 555 34.02 -5.43 10.67
N TRP A 556 32.74 -5.57 11.04
CA TRP A 556 32.29 -5.40 12.42
C TRP A 556 32.81 -6.50 13.35
N GLU A 557 32.74 -7.78 12.95
CA GLU A 557 33.17 -8.93 13.77
C GLU A 557 34.66 -8.88 14.16
N PHE A 558 35.51 -8.47 13.21
CA PHE A 558 36.97 -8.41 13.40
C PHE A 558 37.44 -7.17 14.17
N GLU A 559 36.56 -6.22 14.51
CA GLU A 559 36.88 -5.16 15.47
C GLU A 559 36.95 -5.73 16.90
N GLU A 560 37.92 -5.25 17.68
CA GLU A 560 38.18 -5.76 19.02
C GLU A 560 36.93 -5.65 19.92
N GLY A 561 36.48 -6.81 20.43
CA GLY A 561 35.37 -6.91 21.38
C GLY A 561 33.98 -7.07 20.77
N ASN A 562 33.84 -7.11 19.44
CA ASN A 562 32.54 -7.28 18.79
C ASN A 562 32.12 -8.75 18.62
N MET A 563 33.08 -9.67 18.44
CA MET A 563 32.82 -11.10 18.39
C MET A 563 33.56 -11.86 19.49
N CYS A 564 32.87 -12.79 20.16
CA CYS A 564 33.45 -13.65 21.17
C CYS A 564 34.46 -14.61 20.57
N ALA A 565 35.69 -14.63 21.10
CA ALA A 565 36.78 -15.46 20.60
C ALA A 565 36.49 -16.97 20.62
N GLU A 566 35.62 -17.44 21.52
CA GLU A 566 35.23 -18.85 21.58
C GLU A 566 34.41 -19.29 20.35
N LEU A 567 33.65 -18.38 19.75
CA LEU A 567 32.83 -18.65 18.57
C LEU A 567 33.65 -18.80 17.28
N MET A 568 34.90 -18.35 17.29
CA MET A 568 35.87 -18.50 16.20
C MET A 568 36.74 -19.77 16.34
N ASN A 569 36.44 -20.63 17.32
CA ASN A 569 37.28 -21.79 17.63
C ASN A 569 36.99 -22.97 16.67
N GLU A 570 38.06 -23.54 16.09
CA GLU A 570 38.02 -24.72 15.21
C GLU A 570 37.45 -25.98 15.87
N LYS A 571 37.24 -25.99 17.19
CA LYS A 571 36.57 -27.09 17.90
C LYS A 571 35.18 -27.40 17.32
N TYR A 572 34.49 -26.40 16.79
CA TYR A 572 33.10 -26.52 16.37
C TYR A 572 32.91 -26.70 14.87
N THR A 573 33.85 -26.22 14.01
CA THR A 573 33.88 -26.55 12.57
C THR A 573 35.28 -26.57 11.99
N SER A 574 35.41 -27.13 10.79
CA SER A 574 36.64 -27.05 10.00
C SER A 574 37.04 -25.60 9.73
N LYS A 575 38.04 -25.10 10.48
CA LYS A 575 38.57 -23.72 10.44
C LYS A 575 37.78 -22.67 11.26
N GLY A 576 36.75 -23.06 12.01
CA GLY A 576 36.09 -22.16 12.97
C GLY A 576 35.21 -21.07 12.35
N ASN A 577 34.78 -21.22 11.09
CA ASN A 577 34.05 -20.15 10.39
C ASN A 577 32.52 -20.24 10.51
N LEU A 578 31.95 -21.28 11.13
CA LEU A 578 30.49 -21.48 11.15
C LEU A 578 29.72 -20.25 11.65
N ILE A 579 30.13 -19.70 12.79
CA ILE A 579 29.43 -18.55 13.37
C ILE A 579 29.81 -17.27 12.64
N VAL A 580 31.05 -17.18 12.13
CA VAL A 580 31.56 -15.99 11.43
C VAL A 580 30.81 -15.79 10.10
N GLU A 581 30.80 -16.81 9.25
CA GLU A 581 30.09 -16.75 7.96
C GLU A 581 28.58 -16.77 8.16
N GLY A 582 28.09 -17.58 9.11
CA GLY A 582 26.66 -17.62 9.44
C GLY A 582 26.11 -16.29 9.93
N PHE A 583 26.88 -15.54 10.75
CA PHE A 583 26.44 -14.23 11.23
C PHE A 583 26.47 -13.18 10.14
N ALA A 584 27.52 -13.16 9.32
CA ALA A 584 27.56 -12.28 8.17
C ALA A 584 26.39 -12.51 7.21
N GLU A 585 26.05 -13.78 6.95
CA GLU A 585 24.91 -14.16 6.13
C GLU A 585 23.57 -13.76 6.79
N TRP A 586 23.44 -13.97 8.10
CA TRP A 586 22.26 -13.52 8.86
C TRP A 586 22.09 -12.01 8.80
N VAL A 587 23.17 -11.23 8.91
CA VAL A 587 23.13 -9.77 8.77
C VAL A 587 22.72 -9.37 7.34
N ALA A 588 23.28 -10.01 6.32
CA ALA A 588 22.92 -9.77 4.92
C ALA A 588 21.43 -10.03 4.67
N PHE A 589 20.90 -11.15 5.17
CA PHE A 589 19.47 -11.47 5.15
C PHE A 589 18.62 -10.37 5.80
N LYS A 590 19.01 -9.85 6.96
CA LYS A 590 18.27 -8.77 7.65
C LYS A 590 18.32 -7.45 6.89
N VAL A 591 19.43 -7.15 6.21
CA VAL A 591 19.55 -5.97 5.34
C VAL A 591 18.64 -6.10 4.11
N LEU A 592 18.63 -7.26 3.45
CA LEU A 592 17.76 -7.52 2.30
C LEU A 592 16.28 -7.39 2.68
N ASP A 593 15.90 -7.99 3.81
CA ASP A 593 14.55 -7.90 4.36
C ASP A 593 14.15 -6.47 4.73
N PHE A 594 15.04 -5.68 5.34
CA PHE A 594 14.79 -4.25 5.59
C PHE A 594 14.45 -3.48 4.31
N TYR A 595 15.08 -3.86 3.21
CA TYR A 595 14.85 -3.29 1.89
C TYR A 595 13.71 -3.98 1.12
N GLY A 596 13.05 -5.01 1.64
CA GLY A 596 11.99 -5.73 0.92
C GLY A 596 12.50 -6.42 -0.34
N LEU A 597 13.74 -6.89 -0.33
CA LEU A 597 14.35 -7.69 -1.40
C LEU A 597 14.13 -9.19 -1.14
N ALA A 598 12.94 -9.55 -0.67
CA ALA A 598 12.61 -10.89 -0.17
C ALA A 598 12.70 -12.00 -1.22
N ASP A 599 12.37 -11.71 -2.48
CA ASP A 599 12.49 -12.66 -3.58
C ASP A 599 13.94 -13.17 -3.76
N TYR A 600 14.94 -12.39 -3.33
CA TYR A 600 16.34 -12.80 -3.35
C TYR A 600 16.75 -13.60 -2.11
N MET A 601 15.99 -13.49 -1.01
CA MET A 601 16.22 -14.30 0.19
C MET A 601 15.91 -15.78 -0.07
N GLU A 602 15.02 -16.09 -1.04
CA GLU A 602 14.77 -17.47 -1.50
C GLU A 602 15.89 -18.03 -2.41
N LEU A 603 16.74 -17.15 -2.95
CA LEU A 603 17.88 -17.52 -3.81
C LEU A 603 19.18 -17.74 -3.04
N ILE A 604 19.22 -17.37 -1.75
CA ILE A 604 20.31 -17.76 -0.86
C ILE A 604 20.23 -19.29 -0.76
N ASP A 605 21.10 -19.97 -1.50
CA ASP A 605 21.10 -21.43 -1.59
C ASP A 605 21.70 -22.03 -0.32
N LEU A 606 20.88 -22.06 0.73
CA LEU A 606 21.20 -22.67 2.01
C LEU A 606 21.19 -24.22 1.94
N ASN A 607 20.89 -24.82 0.78
CA ASN A 607 20.74 -26.27 0.65
C ASN A 607 22.07 -27.01 0.45
N GLU A 608 23.16 -26.31 0.14
CA GLU A 608 24.48 -26.90 0.18
C GLU A 608 25.03 -26.85 1.61
N TYR A 609 25.37 -28.01 2.18
CA TYR A 609 26.01 -28.12 3.49
C TYR A 609 27.34 -27.34 3.47
N ASN A 610 27.29 -26.11 3.95
CA ASN A 610 28.43 -25.21 4.04
C ASN A 610 28.31 -24.35 5.31
N GLU A 611 29.44 -23.77 5.73
CA GLU A 611 29.54 -22.99 6.97
C GLU A 611 28.59 -21.77 6.99
N TYR A 612 28.17 -21.29 5.81
CA TYR A 612 27.19 -20.21 5.65
C TYR A 612 25.79 -20.67 6.05
N GLY A 613 25.29 -21.75 5.43
CA GLY A 613 23.93 -22.22 5.61
C GLY A 613 23.64 -22.70 7.02
N ASP A 614 24.51 -23.56 7.57
CA ASP A 614 24.30 -24.12 8.92
C ASP A 614 24.49 -23.07 10.02
N GLY A 615 25.41 -22.12 9.81
CA GLY A 615 25.61 -20.99 10.71
C GLY A 615 24.42 -20.03 10.71
N PHE A 616 23.91 -19.69 9.52
CA PHE A 616 22.70 -18.90 9.35
C PHE A 616 21.49 -19.57 10.02
N ASP A 617 21.26 -20.86 9.76
CA ASP A 617 20.17 -21.64 10.34
C ASP A 617 20.21 -21.61 11.88
N LEU A 618 21.39 -21.76 12.47
CA LEU A 618 21.57 -21.66 13.92
C LEU A 618 21.17 -20.28 14.44
N LEU A 619 21.64 -19.20 13.83
CA LEU A 619 21.38 -17.84 14.29
C LEU A 619 19.91 -17.45 14.09
N LYS A 620 19.31 -17.89 12.97
CA LYS A 620 17.88 -17.78 12.73
C LYS A 620 17.08 -18.58 13.76
N TRP A 621 17.54 -19.77 14.16
CA TRP A 621 16.90 -20.54 15.21
C TRP A 621 17.00 -19.84 16.58
N ILE A 622 18.14 -19.24 16.92
CA ILE A 622 18.33 -18.43 18.14
C ILE A 622 17.37 -17.23 18.13
N GLU A 623 17.25 -16.54 17.00
CA GLU A 623 16.30 -15.45 16.82
C GLU A 623 14.87 -15.92 17.04
N ASP A 624 14.45 -16.96 16.32
CA ASP A 624 13.06 -17.43 16.30
C ASP A 624 12.63 -18.06 17.63
N ASN A 625 13.54 -18.72 18.36
CA ASN A 625 13.18 -19.57 19.51
C ASN A 625 13.74 -19.08 20.85
N VAL A 626 14.93 -18.47 20.87
CA VAL A 626 15.66 -18.24 22.14
C VAL A 626 15.55 -16.80 22.64
N ALA A 627 15.92 -15.81 21.84
CA ALA A 627 16.07 -14.43 22.35
C ALA A 627 15.78 -13.31 21.34
N GLY A 628 15.37 -13.63 20.11
CA GLY A 628 15.02 -12.62 19.11
C GLY A 628 16.24 -11.93 18.51
N PHE A 629 16.00 -10.87 17.73
CA PHE A 629 17.02 -10.19 16.94
C PHE A 629 18.25 -9.77 17.77
N TYR A 630 18.02 -9.02 18.85
CA TYR A 630 19.10 -8.56 19.74
C TYR A 630 19.80 -9.70 20.50
N GLY A 631 19.09 -10.82 20.72
CA GLY A 631 19.68 -12.00 21.35
C GLY A 631 20.74 -12.68 20.48
N VAL A 632 20.58 -12.62 19.15
CA VAL A 632 21.61 -13.06 18.20
C VAL A 632 22.86 -12.18 18.32
N ILE A 633 22.70 -10.86 18.40
CA ILE A 633 23.82 -9.92 18.52
C ILE A 633 24.54 -10.12 19.87
N GLU A 634 23.79 -10.28 20.96
CA GLU A 634 24.35 -10.58 22.29
C GLU A 634 25.11 -11.92 22.30
N PHE A 635 24.54 -12.94 21.65
CA PHE A 635 25.19 -14.23 21.46
C PHE A 635 26.54 -14.08 20.77
N VAL A 636 26.60 -13.37 19.66
CA VAL A 636 27.84 -13.17 18.90
C VAL A 636 28.88 -12.40 19.71
N LYS A 637 28.47 -11.39 20.48
CA LYS A 637 29.37 -10.61 21.35
C LYS A 637 29.93 -11.42 22.52
N THR A 638 29.13 -12.28 23.13
CA THR A 638 29.45 -12.88 24.45
C THR A 638 29.70 -14.39 24.41
N GLY A 639 29.31 -15.07 23.33
CA GLY A 639 29.29 -16.54 23.22
C GLY A 639 28.11 -17.20 23.94
N LYS A 640 27.20 -16.39 24.51
CA LYS A 640 26.11 -16.84 25.38
C LYS A 640 24.83 -16.06 25.08
N VAL A 641 23.69 -16.69 25.32
CA VAL A 641 22.40 -16.03 25.19
C VAL A 641 21.46 -16.49 26.29
N LEU A 642 20.76 -15.54 26.90
CA LEU A 642 19.74 -15.82 27.91
C LEU A 642 18.38 -15.94 27.21
N ASP A 643 17.68 -17.04 27.43
CA ASP A 643 16.24 -17.08 27.15
C ASP A 643 15.52 -16.38 28.32
N PRO A 644 14.93 -15.19 28.11
CA PRO A 644 14.28 -14.45 29.17
C PRO A 644 13.04 -15.15 29.72
N GLU A 645 12.41 -16.03 28.93
CA GLU A 645 11.17 -16.71 29.32
C GLU A 645 11.48 -17.95 30.17
N ALA A 646 12.43 -18.77 29.73
CA ALA A 646 12.86 -19.93 30.49
C ALA A 646 13.82 -19.59 31.64
N ASN A 647 14.43 -18.39 31.61
CA ASN A 647 15.53 -17.98 32.48
C ASN A 647 16.70 -18.98 32.42
N ILE A 648 17.02 -19.43 31.21
CA ILE A 648 18.08 -20.41 30.92
C ILE A 648 19.16 -19.73 30.08
N GLU A 649 20.41 -19.81 30.54
CA GLU A 649 21.56 -19.42 29.74
C GLU A 649 21.96 -20.57 28.80
N TYR A 650 22.14 -20.24 27.54
CA TYR A 650 22.58 -21.11 26.48
C TYR A 650 24.01 -20.77 26.07
N ASN A 651 24.85 -21.80 25.92
CA ASN A 651 26.16 -21.70 25.28
C ASN A 651 26.12 -22.34 23.89
N LEU A 652 27.17 -22.13 23.08
CA LEU A 652 27.24 -22.64 21.70
C LEU A 652 26.96 -24.15 21.59
N GLU A 653 27.57 -24.98 22.45
CA GLU A 653 27.37 -26.44 22.38
C GLU A 653 25.92 -26.85 22.61
N LYS A 654 25.23 -26.21 23.57
CA LYS A 654 23.82 -26.48 23.84
C LYS A 654 22.94 -26.01 22.69
N LEU A 655 23.20 -24.82 22.14
CA LEU A 655 22.46 -24.28 21.00
C LEU A 655 22.57 -25.17 19.77
N LEU A 656 23.78 -25.62 19.44
CA LEU A 656 24.00 -26.53 18.31
C LEU A 656 23.21 -27.84 18.46
N LYS A 657 23.12 -28.38 19.68
CA LYS A 657 22.36 -29.61 19.96
C LYS A 657 20.85 -29.40 19.83
N GLU A 658 20.33 -28.30 20.39
CA GLU A 658 18.89 -28.03 20.36
C GLU A 658 18.38 -27.57 18.99
N SER A 659 19.22 -26.91 18.19
CA SER A 659 18.89 -26.56 16.80
C SER A 659 19.02 -27.74 15.83
N GLY A 660 19.64 -28.85 16.24
CA GLY A 660 19.93 -30.01 15.40
C GLY A 660 21.13 -29.84 14.47
N ILE A 661 21.80 -28.68 14.48
CA ILE A 661 23.00 -28.41 13.65
C ILE A 661 24.19 -29.26 14.10
N TRP A 662 24.27 -29.62 15.38
CA TRP A 662 25.34 -30.46 15.93
C TRP A 662 25.52 -31.79 15.21
N ASP A 663 24.41 -32.40 14.77
CA ASP A 663 24.43 -33.68 14.07
C ASP A 663 24.78 -33.52 12.58
N LYS A 664 24.64 -32.32 12.01
CA LYS A 664 25.02 -32.02 10.62
C LYS A 664 26.53 -31.78 10.46
N ILE A 665 27.16 -31.16 11.47
CA ILE A 665 28.57 -30.73 11.41
C ILE A 665 29.56 -31.81 11.92
N LYS A 666 29.06 -32.96 12.36
CA LYS A 666 29.85 -34.14 12.77
C LYS A 666 29.98 -35.14 11.63
#